data_AF-A0A0X3SBL8-F1
#
_entry.id   AF-A0A0X3SBL8-F1
#
_cell.length_a   1.000
_cell.length_b   1.000
_cell.length_c   1.000
_cell.angle_alpha   90.00
_cell.angle_beta   90.00
_cell.angle_gamma   90.00
#
_symmetry.space_group_name_H-M   'P 1'
#
loop_
_entity.id
_entity.type
_entity.pdbx_description
1 polymer ?
#
loop_
_entity_poly.entity_id
_entity_poly.type
_entity_poly.pdbx_seq_one_letter_code
_entity_poly.pdbx_strand_id
1 'polypeptide(L)'
;MSCLLAAFVVALLPVPPATTPAVAADSGAEDSAVTKSGTKGPYDDFSRLKVTVHQTKNLHSQGVRVSWEGGAPTLPSTAFNVNYLQIMQCWGDDPSGPDREQCAFGAGTTDGAGSGRTVVYGPADSGNPAAVDPAEDPGATFIPFRPANGEPLTTSSVDYTYFGPLDTNEQKAVRTFAGGTGETEFEVQDGIQADHLGCGLNTAPAGRTPVARSCWLVVVPRGDHYANGTKDTNPDSDPLRTSPLSATNWAQRIVFRLDFQLVDSFCPQGQPERAVPGSELADDAVSLWAPKLCTSTGNNFSFVRGPEDSARNEVLSATEDTPAMGVTVDPVAQSGDGPRVVHAPVAVSGLAIGFFVEGASGELHDMKLTPRLVAKMLTHSYVRDVPWADKCNPPPCSPGEPAPPEHLRGNPLYYTQDPEFLKLNPEFADIGRDEQRRPMSLMVPQGNSDTSRVLWNWLRSDKEARDFLSGKPDPYGMRVNRYFQDVDPVGNTDLNEFSKPDPTTAPGWQVDFKDPLDYTILDLDPYTADLHDGAVKTRRGNDGQTPWYQLADGTAPARLVNRAPSPGVRTAIAITDTASAERYGLQVAALRNADGTFVKPSVDTLRAGVDDMRPWADDSAVLKPDPGRAKGQAYPLTVVSYAAASVDQAPKDRKAYADFMRYAAGPGQTQGRAAGQLPPGYAPLPEKLRKQAEVAADDLEKGGSRSDPSSDDPNAQGSGGAAAGAGIGGTSSGASSGGGAAGGAAAGGSGGRETSAPASEAAAPNGSASPSSGPQQNIAQARQGITQGEVLGIIRWVLLGVLFVAGAAGLAGPAMLHYAQRRTP
;
A
#
# COMPACT_ATOMS: atom_id res chain seq x y z
N MET A 1 -26.75 -0.49 -64.49
CA MET A 1 -26.22 0.78 -65.03
C MET A 1 -27.17 1.89 -64.61
N SER A 2 -26.77 3.02 -64.04
CA SER A 2 -25.46 3.38 -63.41
C SER A 2 -25.72 4.49 -62.37
N CYS A 3 -24.76 4.75 -61.48
CA CYS A 3 -24.91 5.60 -60.30
C CYS A 3 -25.12 7.11 -60.61
N LEU A 4 -25.79 7.84 -59.70
CA LEU A 4 -25.17 8.87 -58.81
C LEU A 4 -26.21 9.63 -57.93
N LEU A 5 -25.76 10.04 -56.74
CA LEU A 5 -26.30 10.99 -55.72
C LEU A 5 -27.82 11.30 -55.63
N ALA A 6 -28.43 10.92 -54.50
CA ALA A 6 -29.33 11.72 -53.62
C ALA A 6 -29.89 10.81 -52.50
N ALA A 7 -30.22 11.25 -51.27
CA ALA A 7 -29.80 12.41 -50.48
C ALA A 7 -30.07 12.10 -48.97
N PHE A 8 -29.49 12.86 -48.04
CA PHE A 8 -29.62 12.63 -46.59
C PHE A 8 -31.05 12.90 -46.06
N VAL A 9 -31.70 11.89 -45.49
CA VAL A 9 -32.72 12.05 -44.43
C VAL A 9 -32.58 10.90 -43.44
N VAL A 10 -31.96 11.16 -42.28
CA VAL A 10 -32.02 10.30 -41.09
C VAL A 10 -32.61 11.14 -39.96
N ALA A 11 -33.57 10.59 -39.23
CA ALA A 11 -34.36 11.35 -38.27
C ALA A 11 -33.55 11.76 -37.03
N LEU A 12 -33.76 13.01 -36.59
CA LEU A 12 -33.35 13.46 -35.26
C LEU A 12 -34.22 12.74 -34.21
N LEU A 13 -33.65 11.71 -33.57
CA LEU A 13 -34.11 11.20 -32.28
C LEU A 13 -33.17 11.74 -31.20
N PRO A 14 -33.69 12.27 -30.07
CA PRO A 14 -32.85 12.71 -28.98
C PRO A 14 -32.19 11.50 -28.33
N VAL A 15 -30.85 11.47 -28.35
CA VAL A 15 -30.08 10.53 -27.55
C VAL A 15 -30.31 10.88 -26.07
N PRO A 16 -30.78 9.96 -25.21
CA PRO A 16 -30.91 10.23 -23.79
C PRO A 16 -29.51 10.51 -23.20
N PRO A 17 -29.38 11.40 -22.21
CA PRO A 17 -28.08 11.64 -21.58
C PRO A 17 -27.54 10.34 -21.00
N ALA A 18 -26.27 10.05 -21.26
CA ALA A 18 -25.60 8.89 -20.70
C ALA A 18 -25.43 9.10 -19.19
N THR A 19 -26.39 8.60 -18.41
CA THR A 19 -26.22 8.39 -16.97
C THR A 19 -25.14 7.33 -16.80
N THR A 20 -23.93 7.75 -16.43
CA THR A 20 -22.92 6.85 -15.88
C THR A 20 -23.58 6.03 -14.76
N PRO A 21 -23.49 4.69 -14.79
CA PRO A 21 -23.95 3.91 -13.66
C PRO A 21 -23.09 4.29 -12.46
N ALA A 22 -23.71 4.83 -11.41
CA ALA A 22 -23.00 5.04 -10.17
C ALA A 22 -22.52 3.67 -9.67
N VAL A 23 -21.20 3.51 -9.56
CA VAL A 23 -20.62 2.44 -8.74
C VAL A 23 -21.25 2.61 -7.35
N ALA A 24 -21.79 1.53 -6.80
CA ALA A 24 -22.52 1.59 -5.54
C ALA A 24 -21.61 2.18 -4.46
N ALA A 25 -21.98 3.34 -3.92
CA ALA A 25 -21.21 4.00 -2.88
C ALA A 25 -21.15 3.09 -1.65
N ASP A 26 -19.95 2.61 -1.31
CA ASP A 26 -19.78 1.69 -0.18
C ASP A 26 -20.14 2.41 1.12
N SER A 27 -21.11 1.87 1.84
CA SER A 27 -22.07 2.66 2.61
C SER A 27 -21.57 3.17 3.97
N GLY A 28 -20.25 3.31 4.12
CA GLY A 28 -19.58 3.88 5.29
C GLY A 28 -18.80 5.18 5.01
N ALA A 29 -18.66 5.61 3.76
CA ALA A 29 -17.96 6.86 3.42
C ALA A 29 -18.85 8.11 3.61
N GLU A 30 -20.04 8.11 2.99
CA GLU A 30 -20.91 9.30 2.85
C GLU A 30 -21.36 9.92 4.18
N ASP A 31 -21.43 9.13 5.26
CA ASP A 31 -21.75 9.57 6.64
C ASP A 31 -20.81 10.67 7.20
N SER A 32 -19.68 10.93 6.53
CA SER A 32 -18.77 12.02 6.86
C SER A 32 -18.43 12.94 5.68
N ALA A 33 -19.23 12.93 4.61
CA ALA A 33 -19.05 13.82 3.48
C ALA A 33 -19.27 15.30 3.87
N VAL A 34 -18.42 16.20 3.36
CA VAL A 34 -18.53 17.64 3.60
C VAL A 34 -18.38 18.39 2.28
N THR A 35 -19.40 19.16 1.91
CA THR A 35 -19.38 20.10 0.78
C THR A 35 -19.13 21.53 1.26
N LYS A 36 -18.24 22.26 0.58
CA LYS A 36 -18.03 23.71 0.77
C LYS A 36 -17.97 24.43 -0.58
N SER A 37 -18.42 25.69 -0.60
CA SER A 37 -18.34 26.55 -1.79
C SER A 37 -17.04 27.35 -1.81
N GLY A 38 -16.57 27.70 -3.01
CA GLY A 38 -15.49 28.66 -3.21
C GLY A 38 -15.89 30.08 -2.81
N THR A 39 -14.89 30.91 -2.49
CA THR A 39 -15.09 32.32 -2.13
C THR A 39 -15.32 33.19 -3.35
N LYS A 40 -16.07 34.29 -3.16
CA LYS A 40 -16.12 35.39 -4.13
C LYS A 40 -14.83 36.22 -4.04
N GLY A 41 -13.82 35.81 -4.80
CA GLY A 41 -12.59 36.59 -5.01
C GLY A 41 -12.82 37.87 -5.85
N PRO A 42 -11.78 38.69 -6.09
CA PRO A 42 -11.88 39.97 -6.81
C PRO A 42 -12.48 39.85 -8.22
N TYR A 43 -12.26 38.72 -8.90
CA TYR A 43 -12.72 38.42 -10.26
C TYR A 43 -13.98 37.53 -10.31
N ASP A 44 -14.44 37.05 -9.15
CA ASP A 44 -15.60 36.15 -8.97
C ASP A 44 -15.47 34.74 -9.61
N ASP A 45 -14.25 34.34 -10.01
CA ASP A 45 -13.92 33.09 -10.70
C ASP A 45 -14.47 31.81 -10.01
N PHE A 46 -14.58 31.81 -8.67
CA PHE A 46 -14.80 30.60 -7.86
C PHE A 46 -16.11 30.57 -7.05
N SER A 47 -16.97 31.59 -7.09
CA SER A 47 -18.19 31.62 -6.26
C SER A 47 -19.24 30.57 -6.66
N ARG A 48 -19.12 29.99 -7.86
CA ARG A 48 -19.94 28.86 -8.34
C ARG A 48 -19.33 27.49 -7.99
N LEU A 49 -18.04 27.43 -7.67
CA LEU A 49 -17.34 26.19 -7.35
C LEU A 49 -17.90 25.62 -6.05
N LYS A 50 -18.26 24.34 -6.05
CA LYS A 50 -18.49 23.56 -4.82
C LYS A 50 -17.58 22.35 -4.85
N VAL A 51 -16.89 22.10 -3.74
CA VAL A 51 -16.02 20.95 -3.54
C VAL A 51 -16.60 20.09 -2.42
N THR A 52 -16.69 18.78 -2.66
CA THR A 52 -17.09 17.76 -1.69
C THR A 52 -15.89 16.86 -1.39
N VAL A 53 -15.49 16.80 -0.13
CA VAL A 53 -14.60 15.76 0.40
C VAL A 53 -15.51 14.66 0.96
N HIS A 54 -15.43 13.45 0.40
CA HIS A 54 -16.44 12.40 0.66
C HIS A 54 -16.27 11.67 2.00
N GLN A 55 -15.07 11.69 2.58
CA GLN A 55 -14.82 11.18 3.94
C GLN A 55 -14.00 12.21 4.74
N THR A 56 -14.46 12.60 5.92
CA THR A 56 -13.74 13.53 6.83
C THR A 56 -13.45 12.96 8.21
N LYS A 57 -13.88 11.71 8.50
CA LYS A 57 -13.75 11.07 9.81
C LYS A 57 -13.21 9.65 9.71
N ASN A 58 -12.71 9.13 10.82
CA ASN A 58 -12.11 7.79 10.93
C ASN A 58 -10.93 7.59 9.96
N LEU A 59 -10.24 8.66 9.61
CA LEU A 59 -9.15 8.65 8.64
C LEU A 59 -7.87 8.04 9.21
N HIS A 60 -7.07 7.47 8.33
CA HIS A 60 -5.71 6.98 8.55
C HIS A 60 -4.96 7.24 7.23
N SER A 61 -3.79 6.66 6.97
CA SER A 61 -3.21 6.73 5.62
C SER A 61 -4.07 5.94 4.62
N GLN A 62 -4.85 6.66 3.79
CA GLN A 62 -5.84 6.11 2.85
C GLN A 62 -6.11 7.10 1.69
N GLY A 63 -6.80 6.65 0.65
CA GLY A 63 -7.44 7.53 -0.32
C GLY A 63 -8.66 8.23 0.29
N VAL A 64 -8.90 9.48 -0.11
CA VAL A 64 -10.17 10.19 0.10
C VAL A 64 -10.61 10.83 -1.21
N ARG A 65 -11.72 10.34 -1.76
CA ARG A 65 -12.41 10.93 -2.90
C ARG A 65 -12.75 12.41 -2.67
N VAL A 66 -12.36 13.25 -3.62
CA VAL A 66 -12.70 14.68 -3.69
C VAL A 66 -13.33 14.97 -5.06
N SER A 67 -14.56 15.48 -5.08
CA SER A 67 -15.27 15.85 -6.32
C SER A 67 -15.76 17.29 -6.28
N TRP A 68 -15.95 17.91 -7.44
CA TRP A 68 -16.44 19.29 -7.54
C TRP A 68 -17.38 19.54 -8.71
N GLU A 69 -18.15 20.62 -8.59
CA GLU A 69 -19.04 21.17 -9.63
C GLU A 69 -18.92 22.70 -9.71
N GLY A 70 -19.34 23.28 -10.83
CA GLY A 70 -19.41 24.73 -11.03
C GLY A 70 -18.09 25.44 -11.35
N GLY A 71 -17.00 24.68 -11.56
CA GLY A 71 -15.71 25.22 -11.99
C GLY A 71 -15.69 25.62 -13.47
N ALA A 72 -14.67 26.38 -13.87
CA ALA A 72 -14.34 26.58 -15.29
C ALA A 72 -13.54 25.37 -15.82
N PRO A 73 -13.74 24.92 -17.09
CA PRO A 73 -12.94 23.83 -17.66
C PRO A 73 -11.45 24.17 -17.78
N THR A 74 -10.59 23.20 -17.49
CA THR A 74 -9.12 23.32 -17.59
C THR A 74 -8.68 23.50 -19.04
N LEU A 75 -7.79 24.46 -19.30
CA LEU A 75 -7.22 24.73 -20.62
C LEU A 75 -5.67 24.75 -20.58
N PRO A 76 -5.01 24.34 -21.68
CA PRO A 76 -5.55 23.52 -22.76
C PRO A 76 -5.89 22.09 -22.27
N SER A 77 -6.47 21.25 -23.11
CA SER A 77 -7.00 19.94 -22.69
C SER A 77 -5.94 18.89 -22.29
N THR A 78 -4.69 19.06 -22.71
CA THR A 78 -3.57 18.16 -22.36
C THR A 78 -2.70 18.68 -21.22
N ALA A 79 -2.54 19.99 -21.09
CA ALA A 79 -1.75 20.64 -20.03
C ALA A 79 -2.63 21.13 -18.86
N PHE A 80 -2.02 21.90 -17.95
CA PHE A 80 -2.67 22.50 -16.78
C PHE A 80 -2.24 23.96 -16.65
N ASN A 81 -2.63 24.79 -17.62
CA ASN A 81 -2.19 26.18 -17.67
C ASN A 81 -3.11 27.08 -16.83
N VAL A 82 -4.42 26.94 -17.01
CA VAL A 82 -5.49 27.69 -16.30
C VAL A 82 -6.64 26.77 -15.90
N ASN A 83 -7.51 27.24 -14.98
CA ASN A 83 -8.77 26.60 -14.60
C ASN A 83 -8.64 25.17 -14.03
N TYR A 84 -7.82 25.00 -13.00
CA TYR A 84 -7.60 23.71 -12.31
C TYR A 84 -7.63 23.89 -10.79
N LEU A 85 -7.74 22.79 -10.04
CA LEU A 85 -7.60 22.81 -8.58
C LEU A 85 -6.22 22.28 -8.16
N GLN A 86 -5.70 22.79 -7.04
CA GLN A 86 -4.51 22.26 -6.38
C GLN A 86 -4.93 21.77 -4.99
N ILE A 87 -4.56 20.55 -4.61
CA ILE A 87 -4.97 19.93 -3.34
C ILE A 87 -3.74 19.52 -2.54
N MET A 88 -3.76 19.82 -1.24
CA MET A 88 -2.66 19.55 -0.30
C MET A 88 -3.19 19.19 1.08
N GLN A 89 -2.41 18.41 1.82
CA GLN A 89 -2.66 18.17 3.23
C GLN A 89 -1.87 19.15 4.09
N CYS A 90 -2.47 19.60 5.19
CA CYS A 90 -1.83 20.48 6.17
C CYS A 90 -2.15 20.02 7.59
N TRP A 91 -1.30 20.37 8.54
CA TRP A 91 -1.63 20.30 9.96
C TRP A 91 -2.04 21.68 10.50
N GLY A 92 -2.58 21.74 11.71
CA GLY A 92 -2.85 23.01 12.39
C GLY A 92 -3.98 22.87 13.40
N ASP A 93 -3.71 23.29 14.64
CA ASP A 93 -4.65 23.13 15.75
C ASP A 93 -5.69 24.28 15.85
N ASP A 94 -5.60 25.30 14.97
CA ASP A 94 -6.58 26.40 14.89
C ASP A 94 -7.89 25.94 14.19
N PRO A 95 -9.08 26.15 14.80
CA PRO A 95 -10.34 25.66 14.26
C PRO A 95 -10.83 26.38 12.98
N SER A 96 -10.20 27.48 12.58
CA SER A 96 -10.51 28.20 11.32
C SER A 96 -9.76 27.63 10.10
N GLY A 97 -8.70 26.87 10.32
CA GLY A 97 -7.88 26.24 9.27
C GLY A 97 -6.38 26.48 9.47
N PRO A 98 -5.53 25.92 8.58
CA PRO A 98 -4.08 26.00 8.70
C PRO A 98 -3.51 27.32 8.16
N ASP A 99 -2.29 27.64 8.59
CA ASP A 99 -1.39 28.57 7.90
C ASP A 99 -0.84 27.93 6.61
N ARG A 100 -0.48 28.76 5.63
CA ARG A 100 0.21 28.31 4.39
C ARG A 100 1.53 27.59 4.65
N GLU A 101 2.18 27.89 5.77
CA GLU A 101 3.43 27.26 6.19
C GLU A 101 3.24 25.81 6.67
N GLN A 102 2.02 25.42 7.07
CA GLN A 102 1.75 24.11 7.68
C GLN A 102 1.31 23.04 6.66
N CYS A 103 1.39 23.35 5.36
CA CYS A 103 0.93 22.49 4.26
C CYS A 103 2.08 21.75 3.57
N ALA A 104 1.93 20.43 3.40
CA ALA A 104 2.76 19.60 2.55
C ALA A 104 2.44 19.90 1.08
N PHE A 105 3.18 20.86 0.51
CA PHE A 105 3.03 21.30 -0.87
C PHE A 105 4.35 21.87 -1.39
N GLY A 106 4.58 21.70 -2.69
CA GLY A 106 5.57 22.41 -3.47
C GLY A 106 6.87 21.66 -3.75
N ALA A 107 6.93 20.34 -3.51
CA ALA A 107 8.12 19.51 -3.72
C ALA A 107 8.15 18.77 -5.06
N GLY A 108 7.00 18.38 -5.62
CA GLY A 108 6.90 17.69 -6.92
C GLY A 108 7.38 18.53 -8.12
N THR A 109 7.78 17.89 -9.20
CA THR A 109 8.13 18.59 -10.45
C THR A 109 6.89 18.87 -11.30
N THR A 110 6.66 20.15 -11.63
CA THR A 110 5.85 20.56 -12.78
C THR A 110 6.73 21.27 -13.78
N ASP A 111 6.53 20.98 -15.07
CA ASP A 111 7.18 21.65 -16.18
C ASP A 111 6.69 23.11 -16.27
N GLY A 112 7.33 23.98 -15.50
CA GLY A 112 6.89 25.36 -15.28
C GLY A 112 7.24 25.82 -13.86
N ALA A 113 8.24 26.72 -13.74
CA ALA A 113 8.64 27.29 -12.46
C ALA A 113 7.54 28.22 -11.93
N GLY A 114 6.92 27.85 -10.80
CA GLY A 114 5.88 28.65 -10.14
C GLY A 114 4.94 27.86 -9.22
N SER A 115 4.63 26.61 -9.57
CA SER A 115 3.71 25.73 -8.82
C SER A 115 4.38 25.08 -7.59
N GLY A 116 5.09 25.86 -6.78
CA GLY A 116 5.92 25.39 -5.67
C GLY A 116 5.87 26.29 -4.44
N ARG A 117 6.86 26.16 -3.55
CA ARG A 117 6.99 27.05 -2.36
C ARG A 117 7.66 28.40 -2.67
N THR A 118 8.29 28.54 -3.84
CA THR A 118 8.82 29.81 -4.35
C THR A 118 7.69 30.80 -4.60
N VAL A 119 7.85 32.04 -4.12
CA VAL A 119 6.87 33.11 -4.38
C VAL A 119 7.21 33.75 -5.73
N VAL A 120 6.30 33.60 -6.69
CA VAL A 120 6.39 34.15 -8.05
C VAL A 120 5.06 34.82 -8.36
N TYR A 121 5.11 36.00 -8.99
CA TYR A 121 4.03 36.97 -8.98
C TYR A 121 3.30 37.17 -10.33
N GLY A 122 3.95 36.82 -11.45
CA GLY A 122 3.46 37.05 -12.80
C GLY A 122 4.35 36.40 -13.87
N PRO A 123 4.18 36.73 -15.16
CA PRO A 123 4.94 36.15 -16.27
C PRO A 123 6.46 36.34 -16.14
N ALA A 124 7.22 35.28 -16.44
CA ALA A 124 8.67 35.23 -16.26
C ALA A 124 9.46 36.22 -17.13
N ASP A 125 8.90 36.61 -18.28
CA ASP A 125 9.57 37.50 -19.26
C ASP A 125 9.55 38.99 -18.86
N SER A 126 8.77 39.38 -17.84
CA SER A 126 8.79 40.76 -17.37
C SER A 126 9.94 41.00 -16.39
N GLY A 127 11.04 41.58 -16.87
CA GLY A 127 12.14 42.13 -16.06
C GLY A 127 11.71 43.39 -15.28
N ASN A 128 10.56 43.33 -14.62
CA ASN A 128 9.82 44.45 -14.07
C ASN A 128 9.57 44.24 -12.57
N PRO A 129 10.29 44.94 -11.66
CA PRO A 129 10.13 44.78 -10.22
C PRO A 129 8.78 45.29 -9.66
N ALA A 130 7.86 45.76 -10.51
CA ALA A 130 6.47 46.04 -10.15
C ALA A 130 5.53 44.82 -10.25
N ALA A 131 6.00 43.66 -10.73
CA ALA A 131 5.25 42.40 -10.66
C ALA A 131 5.36 41.81 -9.23
N VAL A 132 4.44 42.21 -8.35
CA VAL A 132 4.32 41.74 -6.96
C VAL A 132 2.86 41.37 -6.67
N ASP A 133 2.61 40.34 -5.86
CA ASP A 133 1.28 40.03 -5.31
C ASP A 133 0.94 41.13 -4.29
N PRO A 134 -0.13 41.93 -4.49
CA PRO A 134 -0.40 43.11 -3.67
C PRO A 134 -0.87 42.77 -2.24
N ALA A 135 -1.10 41.50 -1.92
CA ALA A 135 -1.39 41.00 -0.58
C ALA A 135 -0.15 40.37 0.11
N GLU A 136 1.00 40.28 -0.58
CA GLU A 136 2.22 39.63 -0.11
C GLU A 136 3.24 40.63 0.46
N ASP A 137 4.06 40.19 1.42
CA ASP A 137 5.15 41.02 1.94
C ASP A 137 6.18 41.34 0.83
N PRO A 138 6.56 42.62 0.60
CA PRO A 138 7.42 43.04 -0.53
C PRO A 138 8.87 42.49 -0.57
N GLY A 139 9.22 41.56 0.32
CA GLY A 139 10.50 40.83 0.33
C GLY A 139 10.33 39.30 0.33
N ALA A 140 9.10 38.77 0.24
CA ALA A 140 8.86 37.34 0.19
C ALA A 140 9.36 36.74 -1.13
N THR A 141 10.17 35.68 -1.03
CA THR A 141 10.68 34.90 -2.18
C THR A 141 10.37 33.41 -2.05
N PHE A 142 10.01 32.96 -0.84
CA PHE A 142 9.79 31.56 -0.49
C PHE A 142 8.90 31.47 0.75
N ILE A 143 7.97 30.52 0.76
CA ILE A 143 7.13 30.19 1.92
C ILE A 143 7.71 28.94 2.60
N PRO A 144 8.27 29.03 3.83
CA PRO A 144 8.82 27.86 4.52
C PRO A 144 7.73 26.84 4.84
N PHE A 145 8.11 25.57 4.98
CA PHE A 145 7.31 24.58 5.69
C PHE A 145 7.68 24.58 7.17
N ARG A 146 6.65 24.52 8.02
CA ARG A 146 6.72 24.46 9.48
C ARG A 146 6.15 23.12 9.93
N PRO A 147 6.95 22.16 10.43
CA PRO A 147 6.47 20.82 10.77
C PRO A 147 5.72 20.78 12.11
N ALA A 148 4.85 19.79 12.26
CA ALA A 148 4.00 19.58 13.44
C ALA A 148 4.72 18.98 14.66
N ASN A 149 5.95 18.47 14.46
CA ASN A 149 6.82 17.87 15.46
C ASN A 149 7.73 18.90 16.18
N GLY A 150 7.82 20.13 15.66
CA GLY A 150 8.63 21.21 16.23
C GLY A 150 10.07 21.33 15.70
N GLU A 151 10.44 20.52 14.71
CA GLU A 151 11.74 20.61 14.03
C GLU A 151 11.87 21.91 13.18
N PRO A 152 13.09 22.30 12.74
CA PRO A 152 13.35 23.57 12.06
C PRO A 152 12.54 23.81 10.77
N LEU A 153 12.28 25.08 10.47
CA LEU A 153 11.69 25.49 9.19
C LEU A 153 12.59 25.08 8.01
N THR A 154 11.99 24.60 6.92
CA THR A 154 12.72 24.45 5.64
C THR A 154 13.28 25.80 5.18
N THR A 155 14.44 25.79 4.55
CA THR A 155 15.25 26.98 4.23
C THR A 155 15.21 27.38 2.75
N SER A 156 14.76 26.52 1.84
CA SER A 156 14.68 26.82 0.41
C SER A 156 13.63 25.99 -0.34
N SER A 157 13.33 26.34 -1.59
CA SER A 157 12.40 25.59 -2.46
C SER A 157 12.95 24.26 -2.99
N VAL A 158 14.16 23.86 -2.59
CA VAL A 158 14.74 22.51 -2.83
C VAL A 158 15.14 21.81 -1.53
N ASP A 159 14.66 22.33 -0.39
CA ASP A 159 14.84 21.75 0.94
C ASP A 159 13.77 20.68 1.19
N TYR A 160 14.07 19.45 0.78
CA TYR A 160 13.18 18.29 0.88
C TYR A 160 13.31 17.54 2.22
N THR A 161 13.66 18.23 3.31
CA THR A 161 13.92 17.62 4.63
C THR A 161 12.71 16.84 5.19
N TYR A 162 11.48 17.20 4.83
CA TYR A 162 10.24 16.58 5.33
C TYR A 162 9.45 15.82 4.27
N PHE A 163 9.46 16.30 3.03
CA PHE A 163 8.83 15.68 1.87
C PHE A 163 9.53 16.17 0.60
N GLY A 164 9.72 15.26 -0.35
CA GLY A 164 10.31 15.48 -1.67
C GLY A 164 9.33 15.21 -2.81
N PRO A 165 9.82 15.09 -4.06
CA PRO A 165 8.97 14.89 -5.23
C PRO A 165 8.23 13.55 -5.31
N LEU A 166 8.54 12.57 -4.44
CA LEU A 166 8.19 11.15 -4.62
C LEU A 166 7.32 10.56 -3.48
N ASP A 167 7.31 11.22 -2.33
CA ASP A 167 6.65 10.83 -1.08
C ASP A 167 5.52 11.78 -0.66
N THR A 168 5.57 13.03 -1.11
CA THR A 168 4.49 14.02 -0.96
C THR A 168 3.17 13.54 -1.57
N ASN A 169 2.05 13.88 -0.92
CA ASN A 169 0.70 13.59 -1.39
C ASN A 169 0.04 14.74 -2.18
N GLU A 170 0.76 15.83 -2.47
CA GLU A 170 0.20 16.98 -3.16
C GLU A 170 -0.36 16.63 -4.56
N GLN A 171 -1.58 17.08 -4.85
CA GLN A 171 -2.10 17.07 -6.21
C GLN A 171 -1.87 18.45 -6.82
N LYS A 172 -0.73 18.60 -7.51
CA LYS A 172 -0.27 19.88 -8.08
C LYS A 172 -1.23 20.51 -9.09
N ALA A 173 -1.98 19.70 -9.82
CA ALA A 173 -3.10 20.15 -10.64
C ALA A 173 -4.07 18.99 -10.90
N VAL A 174 -5.38 19.22 -10.77
CA VAL A 174 -6.43 18.26 -11.13
C VAL A 174 -7.49 18.90 -12.03
N ARG A 175 -8.00 18.13 -12.99
CA ARG A 175 -8.70 18.62 -14.19
C ARG A 175 -10.18 18.86 -13.92
N THR A 176 -10.65 20.07 -14.24
CA THR A 176 -12.08 20.35 -14.40
C THR A 176 -12.46 20.05 -15.85
N PHE A 177 -13.40 19.13 -16.04
CA PHE A 177 -13.91 18.72 -17.35
C PHE A 177 -14.83 19.79 -17.97
N ALA A 178 -15.19 19.59 -19.25
CA ALA A 178 -16.02 20.54 -20.01
C ALA A 178 -17.39 20.85 -19.39
N GLY A 179 -17.92 19.96 -18.54
CA GLY A 179 -19.17 20.18 -17.78
C GLY A 179 -19.02 21.07 -16.54
N GLY A 180 -17.82 21.56 -16.22
CA GLY A 180 -17.54 22.30 -14.99
C GLY A 180 -17.43 21.44 -13.73
N THR A 181 -17.37 20.11 -13.91
CA THR A 181 -17.18 19.11 -12.86
C THR A 181 -15.77 18.54 -12.87
N GLY A 182 -15.35 17.91 -11.78
CA GLY A 182 -14.11 17.14 -11.72
C GLY A 182 -14.06 16.24 -10.49
N GLU A 183 -13.09 15.32 -10.48
CA GLU A 183 -12.92 14.33 -9.44
C GLU A 183 -11.45 13.91 -9.32
N THR A 184 -11.02 13.54 -8.12
CA THR A 184 -9.71 12.90 -7.86
C THR A 184 -9.77 12.13 -6.55
N GLU A 185 -8.98 11.07 -6.43
CA GLU A 185 -8.71 10.43 -5.15
C GLU A 185 -7.47 11.09 -4.52
N PHE A 186 -7.63 11.71 -3.35
CA PHE A 186 -6.54 12.36 -2.63
C PHE A 186 -5.98 11.42 -1.56
N GLU A 187 -4.70 11.05 -1.67
CA GLU A 187 -4.01 10.28 -0.63
C GLU A 187 -3.84 11.13 0.63
N VAL A 188 -4.60 10.86 1.71
CA VAL A 188 -4.30 11.42 3.03
C VAL A 188 -3.25 10.55 3.72
N GLN A 189 -2.34 11.19 4.44
CA GLN A 189 -1.25 10.55 5.19
C GLN A 189 -1.43 10.82 6.69
N ASP A 190 -1.38 9.78 7.52
CA ASP A 190 -1.30 9.90 8.97
C ASP A 190 0.15 10.06 9.46
N GLY A 191 0.33 10.30 10.76
CA GLY A 191 1.63 10.60 11.38
C GLY A 191 2.64 9.46 11.43
N ILE A 192 2.29 8.24 10.96
CA ILE A 192 3.26 7.16 10.74
C ILE A 192 3.91 7.30 9.35
N GLN A 193 3.17 7.75 8.34
CA GLN A 193 3.68 8.03 6.98
C GLN A 193 4.23 9.47 6.84
N ALA A 194 3.66 10.43 7.58
CA ALA A 194 4.03 11.84 7.55
C ALA A 194 4.09 12.44 8.97
N ASP A 195 5.14 12.09 9.72
CA ASP A 195 5.39 12.57 11.10
C ASP A 195 5.37 14.11 11.19
N HIS A 196 5.87 14.77 10.15
CA HIS A 196 5.95 16.21 10.00
C HIS A 196 4.58 16.91 9.83
N LEU A 197 3.51 16.14 9.52
CA LEU A 197 2.12 16.57 9.67
C LEU A 197 1.53 16.07 10.99
N GLY A 198 1.95 14.89 11.45
CA GLY A 198 1.61 14.33 12.76
C GLY A 198 0.13 14.05 12.96
N CYS A 199 -0.62 13.83 11.87
CA CYS A 199 -2.06 13.58 11.90
C CYS A 199 -2.38 12.25 12.57
N GLY A 200 -3.45 12.17 13.35
CA GLY A 200 -3.77 10.95 14.11
C GLY A 200 -2.89 10.68 15.34
N LEU A 201 -1.73 11.34 15.48
CA LEU A 201 -0.88 11.19 16.67
C LEU A 201 -1.56 11.75 17.93
N ASN A 202 -1.24 11.16 19.07
CA ASN A 202 -1.75 11.55 20.37
C ASN A 202 -1.23 12.92 20.82
N THR A 203 -2.11 13.91 20.90
CA THR A 203 -1.84 15.26 21.44
C THR A 203 -2.12 15.39 22.94
N ALA A 204 -2.63 14.34 23.60
CA ALA A 204 -2.97 14.40 25.02
C ALA A 204 -1.71 14.24 25.91
N PRO A 205 -1.57 15.00 27.02
CA PRO A 205 -0.48 14.81 27.96
C PRO A 205 -0.42 13.39 28.53
N ALA A 206 0.79 12.89 28.79
CA ALA A 206 1.02 11.54 29.32
C ALA A 206 0.14 11.23 30.55
N GLY A 207 -0.50 10.05 30.55
CA GLY A 207 -1.45 9.65 31.59
C GLY A 207 -2.85 10.24 31.47
N ARG A 208 -3.18 10.96 30.39
CA ARG A 208 -4.55 11.33 30.00
C ARG A 208 -5.10 10.37 28.94
N THR A 209 -6.42 10.39 28.75
CA THR A 209 -7.09 9.76 27.62
C THR A 209 -6.47 10.28 26.31
N PRO A 210 -5.99 9.41 25.41
CA PRO A 210 -5.40 9.85 24.15
C PRO A 210 -6.38 10.65 23.28
N VAL A 211 -5.85 11.59 22.51
CA VAL A 211 -6.59 12.44 21.57
C VAL A 211 -5.82 12.53 20.26
N ALA A 212 -6.39 11.99 19.19
CA ALA A 212 -5.80 12.03 17.85
C ALA A 212 -5.79 13.46 17.30
N ARG A 213 -4.66 13.91 16.72
CA ARG A 213 -4.56 15.18 15.99
C ARG A 213 -5.45 15.17 14.75
N SER A 214 -6.38 16.12 14.68
CA SER A 214 -7.05 16.48 13.42
C SER A 214 -6.11 17.27 12.51
N CYS A 215 -6.28 17.09 11.20
CA CYS A 215 -5.54 17.80 10.17
C CYS A 215 -6.49 18.44 9.15
N TRP A 216 -5.96 18.92 8.03
CA TRP A 216 -6.72 19.65 7.02
C TRP A 216 -6.41 19.17 5.61
N LEU A 217 -7.45 18.99 4.80
CA LEU A 217 -7.35 18.99 3.34
C LEU A 217 -7.65 20.41 2.87
N VAL A 218 -6.74 20.99 2.08
CA VAL A 218 -6.88 22.35 1.54
C VAL A 218 -6.89 22.29 0.03
N VAL A 219 -7.93 22.89 -0.56
CA VAL A 219 -8.08 23.08 -2.00
C VAL A 219 -7.83 24.54 -2.33
N VAL A 220 -6.86 24.83 -3.20
CA VAL A 220 -6.62 26.16 -3.75
C VAL A 220 -7.05 26.16 -5.23
N PRO A 221 -8.16 26.82 -5.58
CA PRO A 221 -8.62 26.91 -6.96
C PRO A 221 -7.77 27.90 -7.76
N ARG A 222 -7.50 27.59 -9.04
CA ARG A 222 -6.74 28.43 -9.96
C ARG A 222 -7.60 28.76 -11.17
N GLY A 223 -7.77 30.06 -11.45
CA GLY A 223 -8.57 30.60 -12.55
C GLY A 223 -7.72 30.86 -13.78
N ASP A 224 -7.86 32.05 -14.37
CA ASP A 224 -7.05 32.56 -15.49
C ASP A 224 -6.36 33.91 -15.19
N HIS A 225 -6.09 34.17 -13.90
CA HIS A 225 -5.35 35.34 -13.40
C HIS A 225 -4.08 34.91 -12.62
N TYR A 226 -3.01 35.70 -12.75
CA TYR A 226 -1.80 35.59 -11.91
C TYR A 226 -2.02 36.28 -10.54
N ALA A 227 -1.16 35.98 -9.56
CA ALA A 227 -1.26 36.52 -8.18
C ALA A 227 -1.16 38.07 -8.08
N ASN A 228 -0.50 38.73 -9.04
CA ASN A 228 -0.51 40.20 -9.17
C ASN A 228 -1.83 40.79 -9.69
N GLY A 229 -2.84 39.95 -10.01
CA GLY A 229 -4.13 40.35 -10.55
C GLY A 229 -4.18 40.60 -12.06
N THR A 230 -3.08 40.38 -12.81
CA THR A 230 -3.14 40.41 -14.28
C THR A 230 -3.76 39.14 -14.83
N LYS A 231 -4.64 39.27 -15.83
CA LYS A 231 -5.20 38.12 -16.56
C LYS A 231 -4.15 37.50 -17.48
N ASP A 232 -4.15 36.19 -17.59
CA ASP A 232 -3.43 35.49 -18.64
C ASP A 232 -4.04 35.80 -20.02
N THR A 233 -3.18 36.14 -20.98
CA THR A 233 -3.53 36.48 -22.36
C THR A 233 -3.12 35.40 -23.35
N ASN A 234 -2.45 34.33 -22.91
CA ASN A 234 -1.97 33.22 -23.72
C ASN A 234 -2.13 31.86 -23.00
N PRO A 235 -3.32 31.53 -22.46
CA PRO A 235 -3.54 30.32 -21.65
C PRO A 235 -3.33 29.02 -22.40
N ASP A 236 -3.34 29.03 -23.74
CA ASP A 236 -3.03 27.87 -24.56
C ASP A 236 -1.52 27.51 -24.56
N SER A 237 -0.61 28.40 -24.09
CA SER A 237 0.83 28.11 -24.12
C SER A 237 1.74 28.68 -23.00
N ASP A 238 1.28 29.54 -22.08
CA ASP A 238 2.00 29.79 -20.81
C ASP A 238 1.18 29.25 -19.61
N PRO A 239 1.77 28.44 -18.70
CA PRO A 239 1.08 28.03 -17.47
C PRO A 239 1.06 29.13 -16.39
N LEU A 240 0.10 29.10 -15.46
CA LEU A 240 0.02 30.05 -14.35
C LEU A 240 1.12 29.85 -13.28
N ARG A 241 2.29 30.42 -13.55
CA ARG A 241 3.54 30.39 -12.75
C ARG A 241 3.50 31.04 -11.35
N THR A 242 2.35 31.13 -10.68
CA THR A 242 2.28 31.63 -9.27
C THR A 242 1.96 30.50 -8.29
N SER A 243 2.49 30.59 -7.07
CA SER A 243 2.28 29.60 -6.01
C SER A 243 0.85 29.66 -5.43
N PRO A 244 0.19 28.52 -5.12
CA PRO A 244 -1.04 28.51 -4.33
C PRO A 244 -0.84 29.02 -2.90
N LEU A 245 0.41 29.10 -2.42
CA LEU A 245 0.77 29.62 -1.10
C LEU A 245 1.02 31.15 -1.12
N SER A 246 0.98 31.83 -2.27
CA SER A 246 1.03 33.30 -2.30
C SER A 246 -0.22 33.88 -1.63
N ALA A 247 -0.11 35.05 -1.01
CA ALA A 247 -1.18 35.64 -0.21
C ALA A 247 -2.52 35.77 -0.97
N THR A 248 -2.50 36.23 -2.22
CA THR A 248 -3.72 36.36 -3.05
C THR A 248 -4.36 35.00 -3.40
N ASN A 249 -3.56 33.97 -3.71
CA ASN A 249 -4.07 32.63 -4.01
C ASN A 249 -4.58 31.92 -2.73
N TRP A 250 -3.83 32.03 -1.63
CA TRP A 250 -4.16 31.44 -0.33
C TRP A 250 -5.45 32.03 0.28
N ALA A 251 -5.80 33.26 -0.09
CA ALA A 251 -7.07 33.89 0.28
C ALA A 251 -8.31 33.25 -0.39
N GLN A 252 -8.15 32.46 -1.47
CA GLN A 252 -9.24 31.76 -2.16
C GLN A 252 -9.42 30.29 -1.74
N ARG A 253 -8.64 29.83 -0.75
CA ARG A 253 -8.61 28.42 -0.34
C ARG A 253 -9.91 27.93 0.29
N ILE A 254 -10.24 26.67 0.05
CA ILE A 254 -11.33 25.94 0.69
C ILE A 254 -10.71 24.90 1.64
N VAL A 255 -10.95 25.03 2.95
CA VAL A 255 -10.35 24.16 3.98
C VAL A 255 -11.36 23.14 4.51
N PHE A 256 -10.96 21.88 4.63
CA PHE A 256 -11.77 20.79 5.19
C PHE A 256 -11.01 20.16 6.36
N ARG A 257 -11.66 20.05 7.52
CA ARG A 257 -11.10 19.37 8.68
C ARG A 257 -11.14 17.85 8.44
N LEU A 258 -10.05 17.18 8.79
CA LEU A 258 -9.87 15.74 8.73
C LEU A 258 -9.71 15.21 10.15
N ASP A 259 -10.64 14.38 10.62
CA ASP A 259 -10.57 13.71 11.92
C ASP A 259 -10.02 12.29 11.74
N PHE A 260 -8.75 12.13 12.09
CA PHE A 260 -8.02 10.87 12.03
C PHE A 260 -8.33 9.96 13.23
N GLN A 261 -8.11 8.66 13.04
CA GLN A 261 -8.02 7.68 14.14
C GLN A 261 -6.71 7.89 14.90
N LEU A 262 -6.63 7.29 16.09
CA LEU A 262 -5.42 7.33 16.90
C LEU A 262 -4.44 6.26 16.41
N VAL A 263 -3.31 6.69 15.83
CA VAL A 263 -2.34 5.77 15.18
C VAL A 263 -1.19 5.33 16.09
N ASP A 264 -1.05 5.96 17.26
CA ASP A 264 -0.16 5.54 18.35
C ASP A 264 -0.96 5.28 19.66
N SER A 265 -0.33 4.73 20.69
CA SER A 265 -0.83 4.75 22.08
C SER A 265 -2.28 4.29 22.35
N PHE A 266 -2.92 3.51 21.46
CA PHE A 266 -4.31 3.07 21.62
C PHE A 266 -4.51 2.02 22.73
N CYS A 267 -3.44 1.35 23.17
CA CYS A 267 -3.45 0.41 24.28
C CYS A 267 -3.04 1.06 25.61
N PRO A 268 -3.63 0.63 26.75
CA PRO A 268 -3.06 0.90 28.06
C PRO A 268 -1.61 0.37 28.17
N GLN A 269 -0.73 1.14 28.80
CA GLN A 269 0.67 0.73 28.99
C GLN A 269 0.77 -0.52 29.87
N GLY A 270 1.67 -1.44 29.51
CA GLY A 270 1.95 -2.66 30.28
C GLY A 270 1.06 -3.87 29.98
N GLN A 271 0.14 -3.77 29.00
CA GLN A 271 -0.56 -4.96 28.49
C GLN A 271 0.42 -5.89 27.76
N PRO A 272 0.26 -7.22 27.82
CA PRO A 272 1.07 -8.16 27.03
C PRO A 272 0.93 -7.92 25.53
N GLU A 273 2.05 -7.82 24.82
CA GLU A 273 2.06 -7.76 23.36
C GLU A 273 2.04 -9.17 22.75
N ARG A 274 1.30 -9.30 21.64
CA ARG A 274 1.02 -10.53 20.91
C ARG A 274 1.27 -10.26 19.43
N ALA A 275 2.46 -10.59 18.95
CA ALA A 275 2.75 -10.59 17.53
C ALA A 275 1.84 -11.61 16.81
N VAL A 276 1.33 -11.23 15.65
CA VAL A 276 0.54 -12.05 14.73
C VAL A 276 1.22 -12.01 13.35
N PRO A 277 2.19 -12.89 13.08
CA PRO A 277 2.92 -12.90 11.82
C PRO A 277 2.13 -13.50 10.64
N GLY A 278 2.45 -13.07 9.43
CA GLY A 278 2.11 -13.78 8.19
C GLY A 278 1.46 -12.93 7.12
N SER A 279 0.45 -13.52 6.45
CA SER A 279 -0.10 -13.04 5.18
C SER A 279 -0.64 -11.61 5.25
N GLU A 280 -0.08 -10.74 4.41
CA GLU A 280 -0.48 -9.34 4.27
C GLU A 280 -1.98 -9.15 4.00
N LEU A 281 -2.65 -10.14 3.41
CA LEU A 281 -4.11 -10.21 3.25
C LEU A 281 -4.92 -10.10 4.56
N ALA A 282 -4.28 -10.00 5.73
CA ALA A 282 -4.92 -9.80 7.02
C ALA A 282 -4.49 -8.51 7.76
N ASP A 283 -3.51 -7.75 7.28
CA ASP A 283 -2.96 -6.59 8.05
C ASP A 283 -4.04 -5.54 8.32
N ASP A 284 -4.67 -4.99 7.28
CA ASP A 284 -5.73 -3.97 7.40
C ASP A 284 -6.87 -4.38 8.36
N ALA A 285 -7.27 -5.66 8.36
CA ALA A 285 -8.28 -6.17 9.27
C ALA A 285 -7.77 -6.27 10.71
N VAL A 286 -6.59 -6.88 10.94
CA VAL A 286 -6.02 -7.03 12.29
C VAL A 286 -5.67 -5.68 12.90
N SER A 287 -5.09 -4.77 12.11
CA SER A 287 -4.72 -3.42 12.52
C SER A 287 -5.94 -2.58 12.90
N LEU A 288 -7.08 -2.68 12.19
CA LEU A 288 -8.33 -2.05 12.64
C LEU A 288 -8.96 -2.75 13.86
N TRP A 289 -8.80 -4.08 14.03
CA TRP A 289 -9.31 -4.80 15.20
C TRP A 289 -8.50 -4.54 16.47
N ALA A 290 -7.20 -4.29 16.37
CA ALA A 290 -6.26 -4.21 17.50
C ALA A 290 -6.71 -3.29 18.67
N PRO A 291 -7.25 -2.07 18.45
CA PRO A 291 -7.73 -1.23 19.54
C PRO A 291 -8.92 -1.83 20.32
N LYS A 292 -9.79 -2.60 19.66
CA LYS A 292 -10.92 -3.29 20.31
C LYS A 292 -10.51 -4.61 20.96
N LEU A 293 -9.62 -5.37 20.33
CA LEU A 293 -8.98 -6.54 20.95
C LEU A 293 -8.28 -6.14 22.25
N CYS A 294 -7.49 -5.06 22.23
CA CYS A 294 -6.76 -4.58 23.40
C CYS A 294 -7.67 -4.13 24.55
N THR A 295 -8.76 -3.43 24.23
CA THR A 295 -9.74 -2.97 25.24
C THR A 295 -10.72 -4.03 25.72
N SER A 296 -10.88 -5.16 25.01
CA SER A 296 -11.77 -6.26 25.41
C SER A 296 -11.05 -7.48 26.03
N THR A 297 -9.84 -7.79 25.58
CA THR A 297 -9.05 -8.97 26.02
C THR A 297 -7.90 -8.64 26.95
N GLY A 298 -7.49 -7.36 27.01
CA GLY A 298 -6.29 -6.94 27.73
C GLY A 298 -4.95 -7.38 27.09
N ASN A 299 -4.95 -7.87 25.85
CA ASN A 299 -3.75 -8.19 25.09
C ASN A 299 -3.61 -7.22 23.90
N ASN A 300 -2.43 -6.64 23.71
CA ASN A 300 -2.12 -5.83 22.53
C ASN A 300 -1.74 -6.77 21.37
N PHE A 301 -2.53 -6.84 20.30
CA PHE A 301 -2.19 -7.62 19.13
C PHE A 301 -1.55 -6.73 18.07
N SER A 302 -0.32 -7.04 17.67
CA SER A 302 0.43 -6.34 16.62
C SER A 302 0.58 -7.27 15.42
N PHE A 303 0.17 -6.82 14.23
CA PHE A 303 0.36 -7.60 13.00
C PHE A 303 1.81 -7.49 12.52
N VAL A 304 2.35 -8.58 11.98
CA VAL A 304 3.72 -8.61 11.43
C VAL A 304 3.67 -9.20 10.03
N ARG A 305 3.60 -8.34 9.01
CA ARG A 305 3.66 -8.76 7.60
C ARG A 305 4.94 -9.54 7.34
N GLY A 306 4.80 -10.72 6.73
CA GLY A 306 5.93 -11.57 6.35
C GLY A 306 5.49 -12.83 5.61
N PRO A 307 6.44 -13.59 5.02
CA PRO A 307 6.15 -14.79 4.26
C PRO A 307 5.32 -15.82 5.05
N GLU A 308 4.27 -16.39 4.43
CA GLU A 308 3.37 -17.32 5.13
C GLU A 308 4.06 -18.63 5.54
N ASP A 309 5.16 -19.02 4.88
CA ASP A 309 5.95 -20.18 5.27
C ASP A 309 6.67 -19.97 6.61
N SER A 310 7.14 -18.76 6.88
CA SER A 310 7.76 -18.35 8.14
C SER A 310 6.74 -18.36 9.27
N ALA A 311 5.54 -17.81 9.01
CA ALA A 311 4.41 -17.90 9.96
C ALA A 311 3.96 -19.35 10.23
N ARG A 312 3.95 -20.24 9.21
CA ARG A 312 3.72 -21.68 9.42
C ARG A 312 4.79 -22.30 10.32
N ASN A 313 6.06 -21.98 10.09
CA ASN A 313 7.19 -22.51 10.86
C ASN A 313 7.18 -22.02 12.32
N GLU A 314 6.77 -20.78 12.59
CA GLU A 314 6.58 -20.26 13.95
C GLU A 314 5.43 -20.99 14.68
N VAL A 315 4.29 -21.22 14.01
CA VAL A 315 3.17 -21.99 14.60
C VAL A 315 3.56 -23.45 14.87
N LEU A 316 4.38 -24.07 14.02
CA LEU A 316 4.89 -25.44 14.22
C LEU A 316 5.99 -25.55 15.28
N SER A 317 6.68 -24.46 15.61
CA SER A 317 7.71 -24.40 16.66
C SER A 317 7.23 -23.74 17.96
N ALA A 318 5.92 -23.46 18.07
CA ALA A 318 5.31 -22.87 19.24
C ALA A 318 5.36 -23.81 20.47
N THR A 319 5.69 -23.25 21.64
CA THR A 319 5.80 -23.97 22.93
C THR A 319 5.10 -23.21 24.06
N GLU A 320 5.17 -23.73 25.30
CA GLU A 320 4.69 -22.99 26.49
C GLU A 320 5.47 -21.70 26.76
N ASP A 321 6.77 -21.65 26.43
CA ASP A 321 7.63 -20.47 26.59
C ASP A 321 7.70 -19.58 25.34
N THR A 322 7.45 -20.16 24.16
CA THR A 322 7.46 -19.47 22.85
C THR A 322 6.10 -19.59 22.15
N PRO A 323 5.06 -18.88 22.64
CA PRO A 323 3.73 -18.92 22.04
C PRO A 323 3.70 -18.17 20.69
N ALA A 324 2.97 -18.72 19.72
CA ALA A 324 2.76 -18.14 18.39
C ALA A 324 1.37 -18.46 17.82
N MET A 325 0.83 -17.51 17.04
CA MET A 325 -0.31 -17.67 16.16
C MET A 325 -0.04 -16.87 14.88
N GLY A 326 0.03 -17.56 13.74
CA GLY A 326 0.25 -16.93 12.44
C GLY A 326 -1.02 -16.86 11.61
N VAL A 327 -1.10 -15.92 10.66
CA VAL A 327 -2.18 -15.89 9.65
C VAL A 327 -1.63 -16.36 8.30
N THR A 328 -2.25 -17.39 7.73
CA THR A 328 -1.75 -18.10 6.54
C THR A 328 -2.86 -18.34 5.52
N VAL A 329 -2.47 -18.59 4.27
CA VAL A 329 -3.39 -18.90 3.16
C VAL A 329 -3.36 -20.39 2.82
N ASP A 330 -2.16 -20.97 2.69
CA ASP A 330 -2.00 -22.42 2.75
C ASP A 330 -1.93 -22.90 4.20
N PRO A 331 -2.63 -23.99 4.57
CA PRO A 331 -2.69 -24.48 5.94
C PRO A 331 -1.30 -24.82 6.50
N VAL A 332 -1.17 -24.64 7.81
CA VAL A 332 -0.12 -25.28 8.60
C VAL A 332 -0.30 -26.80 8.53
N ALA A 333 0.39 -27.45 7.59
CA ALA A 333 0.35 -28.90 7.45
C ALA A 333 1.09 -29.60 8.60
N GLN A 334 0.53 -30.70 9.09
CA GLN A 334 1.04 -31.44 10.25
C GLN A 334 1.84 -32.67 9.76
N SER A 335 2.91 -33.06 10.45
CA SER A 335 3.69 -34.26 10.14
C SER A 335 3.83 -35.18 11.36
N GLY A 336 3.23 -36.37 11.29
CA GLY A 336 3.27 -37.36 12.37
C GLY A 336 2.76 -36.82 13.71
N ASP A 337 3.49 -37.08 14.79
CA ASP A 337 3.17 -36.68 16.17
C ASP A 337 3.44 -35.18 16.47
N GLY A 338 3.40 -34.31 15.44
CA GLY A 338 3.60 -32.88 15.57
C GLY A 338 2.55 -32.19 16.46
N PRO A 339 2.83 -30.97 16.96
CA PRO A 339 1.93 -30.27 17.87
C PRO A 339 0.60 -29.98 17.17
N ARG A 340 -0.54 -30.35 17.77
CA ARG A 340 -1.85 -30.18 17.13
C ARG A 340 -2.12 -28.68 16.89
N VAL A 341 -2.46 -28.32 15.65
CA VAL A 341 -2.81 -26.95 15.27
C VAL A 341 -4.32 -26.86 15.01
N VAL A 342 -4.93 -25.71 15.33
CA VAL A 342 -6.26 -25.33 14.85
C VAL A 342 -6.15 -24.24 13.78
N HIS A 343 -7.11 -24.19 12.85
CA HIS A 343 -7.17 -23.18 11.80
C HIS A 343 -8.54 -22.48 11.82
N ALA A 344 -8.57 -21.24 12.30
CA ALA A 344 -9.78 -20.41 12.32
C ALA A 344 -9.81 -19.48 11.09
N PRO A 345 -10.81 -19.57 10.19
CA PRO A 345 -10.96 -18.58 9.12
C PRO A 345 -11.29 -17.21 9.73
N VAL A 346 -10.52 -16.17 9.38
CA VAL A 346 -10.66 -14.82 9.96
C VAL A 346 -11.17 -13.78 8.96
N ALA A 347 -10.80 -13.89 7.68
CA ALA A 347 -11.14 -12.90 6.67
C ALA A 347 -11.27 -13.53 5.27
N VAL A 348 -12.00 -12.85 4.37
CA VAL A 348 -12.04 -13.16 2.94
C VAL A 348 -11.68 -11.90 2.17
N SER A 349 -10.67 -12.02 1.31
CA SER A 349 -10.13 -10.96 0.45
C SER A 349 -9.62 -11.63 -0.84
N GLY A 350 -8.75 -10.98 -1.60
CA GLY A 350 -8.05 -11.62 -2.72
C GLY A 350 -6.90 -10.78 -3.24
N LEU A 351 -6.16 -11.31 -4.22
CA LEU A 351 -5.28 -10.48 -5.03
C LEU A 351 -6.09 -9.70 -6.07
N ALA A 352 -5.79 -8.41 -6.21
CA ALA A 352 -6.33 -7.52 -7.21
C ALA A 352 -5.23 -7.08 -8.19
N ILE A 353 -5.61 -6.79 -9.43
CA ILE A 353 -4.77 -5.99 -10.33
C ILE A 353 -5.33 -4.57 -10.29
N GLY A 354 -4.71 -3.75 -9.43
CA GLY A 354 -5.02 -2.33 -9.29
C GLY A 354 -4.31 -1.53 -10.37
N PHE A 355 -4.96 -0.49 -10.88
CA PHE A 355 -4.37 0.41 -11.86
C PHE A 355 -4.80 1.86 -11.63
N PHE A 356 -3.98 2.76 -12.14
CA PHE A 356 -4.29 4.16 -12.32
C PHE A 356 -3.68 4.62 -13.63
N VAL A 357 -4.53 4.91 -14.60
CA VAL A 357 -4.15 5.36 -15.95
C VAL A 357 -4.99 6.58 -16.27
N GLU A 358 -4.35 7.69 -16.60
CA GLU A 358 -5.00 8.92 -17.02
C GLU A 358 -4.44 9.41 -18.36
N GLY A 359 -5.29 10.08 -19.13
CA GLY A 359 -4.91 10.82 -20.34
C GLY A 359 -5.60 12.18 -20.41
N ALA A 360 -5.57 12.82 -21.57
CA ALA A 360 -6.22 14.12 -21.81
C ALA A 360 -7.72 14.14 -21.41
N SER A 361 -8.40 13.00 -21.50
CA SER A 361 -9.82 12.83 -21.19
C SER A 361 -10.13 12.58 -19.70
N GLY A 362 -9.12 12.35 -18.85
CA GLY A 362 -9.27 11.98 -17.43
C GLY A 362 -8.73 10.59 -17.08
N GLU A 363 -9.10 10.08 -15.90
CA GLU A 363 -8.80 8.73 -15.40
C GLU A 363 -9.63 7.67 -16.15
N LEU A 364 -9.05 6.50 -16.44
CA LEU A 364 -9.75 5.34 -16.99
C LEU A 364 -10.18 4.42 -15.84
N HIS A 365 -11.47 4.06 -15.78
CA HIS A 365 -12.08 3.34 -14.65
C HIS A 365 -12.35 1.84 -14.89
N ASP A 366 -12.20 1.38 -16.14
CA ASP A 366 -12.43 0.00 -16.54
C ASP A 366 -11.19 -0.56 -17.25
N MET A 367 -10.91 -1.83 -16.99
CA MET A 367 -9.92 -2.65 -17.68
C MET A 367 -10.34 -4.12 -17.54
N LYS A 368 -10.14 -4.92 -18.58
CA LYS A 368 -10.42 -6.36 -18.61
C LYS A 368 -9.15 -7.12 -18.95
N LEU A 369 -8.80 -8.10 -18.13
CA LEU A 369 -7.58 -8.89 -18.29
C LEU A 369 -7.88 -10.38 -18.39
N THR A 370 -7.31 -11.02 -19.41
CA THR A 370 -7.26 -12.48 -19.54
C THR A 370 -6.05 -13.02 -18.79
N PRO A 371 -6.06 -14.30 -18.36
CA PRO A 371 -4.86 -15.00 -17.93
C PRO A 371 -3.68 -14.83 -18.89
N ARG A 372 -3.91 -14.86 -20.21
CA ARG A 372 -2.81 -14.66 -21.19
C ARG A 372 -2.24 -13.24 -21.16
N LEU A 373 -3.08 -12.20 -20.99
CA LEU A 373 -2.60 -10.82 -20.85
C LEU A 373 -1.75 -10.62 -19.59
N VAL A 374 -2.17 -11.18 -18.45
CA VAL A 374 -1.39 -11.12 -17.20
C VAL A 374 -0.10 -11.95 -17.31
N ALA A 375 -0.16 -13.11 -17.97
CA ALA A 375 1.05 -13.91 -18.26
C ALA A 375 2.05 -13.15 -19.16
N LYS A 376 1.59 -12.40 -20.17
CA LYS A 376 2.44 -11.53 -21.02
C LYS A 376 3.15 -10.46 -20.20
N MET A 377 2.44 -9.82 -19.27
CA MET A 377 2.98 -8.79 -18.35
C MET A 377 4.01 -9.38 -17.37
N LEU A 378 3.63 -10.44 -16.64
CA LEU A 378 4.49 -11.08 -15.63
C LEU A 378 5.77 -11.73 -16.20
N THR A 379 5.80 -11.97 -17.51
CA THR A 379 6.98 -12.51 -18.19
C THR A 379 7.74 -11.45 -18.99
N HIS A 380 7.49 -10.15 -18.74
CA HIS A 380 8.11 -9.01 -19.43
C HIS A 380 8.22 -9.23 -20.95
N SER A 381 7.11 -9.67 -21.54
CA SER A 381 7.09 -10.08 -22.94
C SER A 381 6.83 -8.91 -23.91
N TYR A 382 6.45 -7.73 -23.41
CA TYR A 382 6.39 -6.52 -24.23
C TYR A 382 7.77 -5.85 -24.32
N VAL A 383 8.10 -5.27 -25.47
CA VAL A 383 9.49 -4.83 -25.78
C VAL A 383 10.00 -3.74 -24.83
N ARG A 384 9.13 -2.91 -24.25
CA ARG A 384 9.49 -1.84 -23.32
C ARG A 384 9.35 -2.22 -21.83
N ASP A 385 9.04 -3.48 -21.53
CA ASP A 385 9.08 -4.04 -20.17
C ASP A 385 10.51 -4.48 -19.76
N VAL A 386 11.43 -4.59 -20.74
CA VAL A 386 12.85 -4.91 -20.54
C VAL A 386 13.74 -3.72 -20.96
N PRO A 387 14.99 -3.61 -20.48
CA PRO A 387 15.87 -2.50 -20.86
C PRO A 387 16.13 -2.42 -22.36
N TRP A 388 15.83 -1.26 -22.95
CA TRP A 388 16.07 -0.95 -24.36
C TRP A 388 16.30 0.56 -24.50
N ALA A 389 17.30 0.95 -25.30
CA ALA A 389 17.76 2.34 -25.35
C ALA A 389 16.71 3.28 -25.97
N ASP A 390 16.38 4.34 -25.24
CA ASP A 390 15.20 5.18 -25.53
C ASP A 390 15.23 5.93 -26.87
N LYS A 391 16.41 6.07 -27.49
CA LYS A 391 16.58 6.76 -28.80
C LYS A 391 15.72 6.15 -29.93
N CYS A 392 15.31 4.89 -29.81
CA CYS A 392 14.30 4.28 -30.68
C CYS A 392 12.86 4.61 -30.24
N ASN A 393 12.42 5.87 -30.35
CA ASN A 393 11.01 6.24 -30.18
C ASN A 393 10.63 7.47 -31.01
N PRO A 394 9.57 7.43 -31.86
CA PRO A 394 8.85 6.24 -32.32
C PRO A 394 9.66 5.42 -33.36
N PRO A 395 9.39 4.11 -33.53
CA PRO A 395 9.98 3.33 -34.62
C PRO A 395 9.52 3.80 -36.02
N PRO A 396 10.31 3.58 -37.10
CA PRO A 396 11.56 2.83 -37.12
C PRO A 396 12.75 3.64 -36.62
N CYS A 397 13.63 2.98 -35.86
CA CYS A 397 14.90 3.54 -35.41
C CYS A 397 15.73 4.11 -36.56
N SER A 398 16.44 5.22 -36.34
CA SER A 398 17.34 5.82 -37.34
C SER A 398 18.48 4.86 -37.72
N PRO A 399 19.06 4.97 -38.94
CA PRO A 399 20.19 4.13 -39.35
C PRO A 399 21.42 4.26 -38.41
N GLY A 400 21.57 3.30 -37.50
CA GLY A 400 22.63 3.26 -36.48
C GLY A 400 22.14 3.09 -35.04
N GLU A 401 20.84 3.25 -34.79
CA GLU A 401 20.21 3.00 -33.48
C GLU A 401 19.96 1.49 -33.21
N PRO A 402 19.86 1.07 -31.94
CA PRO A 402 19.79 -0.34 -31.56
C PRO A 402 18.38 -0.93 -31.75
N ALA A 403 18.27 -1.95 -32.61
CA ALA A 403 17.04 -2.72 -32.77
C ALA A 403 16.56 -3.36 -31.44
N PRO A 404 15.26 -3.68 -31.31
CA PRO A 404 14.71 -4.40 -30.16
C PRO A 404 15.50 -5.67 -29.78
N PRO A 405 15.56 -6.01 -28.47
CA PRO A 405 16.17 -7.26 -28.00
C PRO A 405 15.68 -8.47 -28.80
N GLU A 406 16.62 -9.30 -29.27
CA GLU A 406 16.33 -10.34 -30.26
C GLU A 406 15.23 -11.32 -29.82
N HIS A 407 15.15 -11.60 -28.52
CA HIS A 407 14.21 -12.55 -27.96
C HIS A 407 12.76 -12.01 -27.86
N LEU A 408 12.54 -10.69 -27.99
CA LEU A 408 11.21 -10.05 -28.08
C LEU A 408 10.91 -9.51 -29.50
N ARG A 409 11.76 -9.77 -30.49
CA ARG A 409 11.64 -9.20 -31.84
C ARG A 409 10.31 -9.60 -32.51
N GLY A 410 9.39 -8.65 -32.61
CA GLY A 410 8.05 -8.82 -33.20
C GLY A 410 6.90 -8.84 -32.19
N ASN A 411 7.18 -8.79 -30.89
CA ASN A 411 6.18 -8.55 -29.86
C ASN A 411 5.74 -7.06 -29.87
N PRO A 412 4.54 -6.71 -29.34
CA PRO A 412 4.13 -5.32 -29.13
C PRO A 412 5.08 -4.57 -28.19
N LEU A 413 5.18 -3.25 -28.31
CA LEU A 413 6.02 -2.46 -27.41
C LEU A 413 5.50 -2.44 -25.97
N TYR A 414 4.18 -2.39 -25.83
CA TYR A 414 3.45 -2.28 -24.55
C TYR A 414 2.12 -3.05 -24.63
N TYR A 415 1.48 -3.29 -23.49
CA TYR A 415 0.13 -3.86 -23.46
C TYR A 415 -0.92 -3.00 -24.19
N THR A 416 -0.79 -1.66 -24.19
CA THR A 416 -1.69 -0.76 -24.95
C THR A 416 -1.54 -0.88 -26.47
N GLN A 417 -0.56 -1.66 -26.95
CA GLN A 417 -0.37 -1.99 -28.36
C GLN A 417 -0.68 -3.47 -28.68
N ASP A 418 -1.09 -4.26 -27.68
CA ASP A 418 -1.47 -5.66 -27.87
C ASP A 418 -2.88 -5.78 -28.50
N PRO A 419 -3.05 -6.46 -29.65
CA PRO A 419 -4.36 -6.64 -30.28
C PRO A 419 -5.37 -7.46 -29.44
N GLU A 420 -4.92 -8.27 -28.47
CA GLU A 420 -5.78 -8.91 -27.47
C GLU A 420 -6.30 -7.88 -26.46
N PHE A 421 -5.43 -7.01 -25.95
CA PHE A 421 -5.78 -6.00 -24.96
C PHE A 421 -6.71 -4.94 -25.55
N LEU A 422 -6.36 -4.36 -26.70
CA LEU A 422 -7.17 -3.33 -27.37
C LEU A 422 -8.54 -3.85 -27.84
N LYS A 423 -8.68 -5.15 -28.07
CA LYS A 423 -9.97 -5.78 -28.38
C LYS A 423 -10.91 -5.87 -27.17
N LEU A 424 -10.37 -5.86 -25.96
CA LEU A 424 -11.14 -5.91 -24.70
C LEU A 424 -11.34 -4.51 -24.08
N ASN A 425 -10.35 -3.64 -24.27
CA ASN A 425 -10.18 -2.33 -23.65
C ASN A 425 -9.90 -1.24 -24.71
N PRO A 426 -10.82 -0.99 -25.67
CA PRO A 426 -10.60 -0.08 -26.80
C PRO A 426 -10.36 1.38 -26.38
N GLU A 427 -10.83 1.79 -25.20
CA GLU A 427 -10.59 3.10 -24.59
C GLU A 427 -9.11 3.41 -24.30
N PHE A 428 -8.23 2.40 -24.26
CA PHE A 428 -6.78 2.58 -24.13
C PHE A 428 -6.07 2.82 -25.47
N ALA A 429 -6.78 2.84 -26.61
CA ALA A 429 -6.16 2.89 -27.94
C ALA A 429 -5.28 4.12 -28.20
N ASP A 430 -5.45 5.21 -27.43
CA ASP A 430 -4.64 6.43 -27.54
C ASP A 430 -3.63 6.59 -26.38
N ILE A 431 -3.61 5.68 -25.41
CA ILE A 431 -2.65 5.69 -24.28
C ILE A 431 -1.27 5.22 -24.78
N GLY A 432 -0.26 6.09 -24.62
CA GLY A 432 1.12 5.81 -25.01
C GLY A 432 1.47 6.13 -26.47
N ARG A 433 0.72 7.04 -27.13
CA ARG A 433 1.06 7.52 -28.48
C ARG A 433 2.02 8.72 -28.50
N ASP A 434 1.82 9.70 -27.61
CA ASP A 434 2.57 10.97 -27.63
C ASP A 434 3.86 10.91 -26.78
N GLU A 435 4.89 10.29 -27.36
CA GLU A 435 6.36 10.50 -27.19
C GLU A 435 7.03 10.60 -25.80
N GLN A 436 6.33 10.69 -24.67
CA GLN A 436 6.95 10.72 -23.34
C GLN A 436 6.20 9.88 -22.31
N ARG A 437 6.64 8.62 -22.08
CA ARG A 437 6.78 7.96 -20.76
C ARG A 437 7.01 6.46 -20.87
N ARG A 438 8.07 6.00 -20.17
CA ARG A 438 8.12 4.89 -19.19
C ARG A 438 7.75 3.47 -19.66
N PRO A 439 8.28 2.41 -19.01
CA PRO A 439 7.64 1.10 -19.04
C PRO A 439 6.20 1.22 -18.54
N MET A 440 5.36 0.27 -18.93
CA MET A 440 4.02 0.10 -18.35
C MET A 440 3.89 -1.32 -17.77
N SER A 441 4.98 -1.78 -17.14
CA SER A 441 5.11 -3.09 -16.52
C SER A 441 4.08 -3.27 -15.40
N LEU A 442 3.68 -4.52 -15.17
CA LEU A 442 2.90 -4.90 -13.99
C LEU A 442 3.82 -4.94 -12.77
N MET A 443 3.71 -3.95 -11.88
CA MET A 443 4.41 -3.96 -10.61
C MET A 443 4.04 -5.20 -9.78
N VAL A 444 5.04 -5.79 -9.13
CA VAL A 444 4.91 -7.02 -8.34
C VAL A 444 5.69 -6.94 -7.03
N PRO A 445 5.19 -7.54 -5.93
CA PRO A 445 5.89 -7.57 -4.64
C PRO A 445 7.14 -8.46 -4.69
N GLN A 446 8.11 -8.16 -3.82
CA GLN A 446 9.31 -8.96 -3.68
C GLN A 446 9.07 -10.22 -2.81
N GLY A 447 9.53 -11.36 -3.30
CA GLY A 447 9.70 -12.59 -2.51
C GLY A 447 8.52 -13.57 -2.54
N ASN A 448 8.61 -14.57 -1.66
CA ASN A 448 7.71 -15.72 -1.61
C ASN A 448 6.41 -15.39 -0.86
N SER A 449 5.27 -15.65 -1.49
CA SER A 449 3.97 -15.69 -0.80
C SER A 449 3.06 -16.79 -1.35
N ASP A 450 2.24 -17.36 -0.46
CA ASP A 450 1.13 -18.24 -0.84
C ASP A 450 0.21 -17.61 -1.89
N THR A 451 0.04 -16.29 -1.83
CA THR A 451 -0.86 -15.51 -2.69
C THR A 451 -0.36 -15.43 -4.13
N SER A 452 0.93 -15.17 -4.34
CA SER A 452 1.60 -15.18 -5.66
C SER A 452 1.38 -16.50 -6.39
N ARG A 453 1.43 -17.62 -5.65
CA ARG A 453 1.13 -18.97 -6.16
C ARG A 453 -0.35 -19.19 -6.50
N VAL A 454 -1.29 -18.51 -5.84
CA VAL A 454 -2.72 -18.48 -6.27
C VAL A 454 -2.83 -17.83 -7.65
N LEU A 455 -2.13 -16.72 -7.90
CA LEU A 455 -2.08 -16.11 -9.22
C LEU A 455 -1.45 -17.03 -10.27
N TRP A 456 -0.29 -17.63 -9.99
CA TRP A 456 0.31 -18.62 -10.90
C TRP A 456 -0.60 -19.82 -11.15
N ASN A 457 -1.39 -20.26 -10.17
CA ASN A 457 -2.40 -21.31 -10.35
C ASN A 457 -3.60 -20.88 -11.21
N TRP A 458 -4.02 -19.61 -11.16
CA TRP A 458 -5.02 -19.06 -12.10
C TRP A 458 -4.48 -19.10 -13.53
N LEU A 459 -3.24 -18.63 -13.75
CA LEU A 459 -2.57 -18.67 -15.04
C LEU A 459 -2.38 -20.11 -15.55
N ARG A 460 -2.00 -21.05 -14.68
CA ARG A 460 -1.90 -22.48 -15.00
C ARG A 460 -3.25 -23.16 -15.20
N SER A 461 -4.37 -22.60 -14.76
CA SER A 461 -5.69 -23.18 -15.02
C SER A 461 -6.13 -22.96 -16.48
N ASP A 462 -5.81 -21.79 -17.02
CA ASP A 462 -6.24 -21.33 -18.33
C ASP A 462 -5.40 -21.93 -19.48
N LYS A 463 -6.06 -22.31 -20.57
CA LYS A 463 -5.39 -22.97 -21.70
C LYS A 463 -4.65 -21.99 -22.62
N GLU A 464 -5.07 -20.74 -22.70
CA GLU A 464 -4.41 -19.72 -23.50
C GLU A 464 -3.13 -19.20 -22.82
N ALA A 465 -3.18 -19.01 -21.51
CA ALA A 465 -2.02 -18.64 -20.70
C ALA A 465 -0.97 -19.77 -20.66
N ARG A 466 -1.36 -21.02 -20.36
CA ARG A 466 -0.43 -22.16 -20.42
C ARG A 466 0.24 -22.31 -21.80
N ASP A 467 -0.54 -22.24 -22.88
CA ASP A 467 0.02 -22.34 -24.24
C ASP A 467 1.10 -21.28 -24.46
N PHE A 468 0.83 -20.02 -24.07
CA PHE A 468 1.77 -18.90 -24.19
C PHE A 468 3.02 -19.10 -23.32
N LEU A 469 2.85 -19.44 -22.03
CA LEU A 469 3.95 -19.69 -21.09
C LEU A 469 4.84 -20.87 -21.52
N SER A 470 4.28 -21.89 -22.17
CA SER A 470 5.05 -22.97 -22.82
C SER A 470 5.73 -22.55 -24.15
N GLY A 471 5.75 -21.27 -24.50
CA GLY A 471 6.45 -20.74 -25.67
C GLY A 471 5.70 -20.84 -27.00
N LYS A 472 4.43 -21.25 -27.00
CA LYS A 472 3.60 -21.21 -28.22
C LYS A 472 3.16 -19.77 -28.47
N PRO A 473 3.31 -19.24 -29.71
CA PRO A 473 2.81 -17.91 -30.04
C PRO A 473 1.31 -17.77 -29.80
N ASP A 474 0.90 -16.56 -29.43
CA ASP A 474 -0.51 -16.18 -29.38
C ASP A 474 -1.12 -16.03 -30.80
N PRO A 475 -2.44 -15.78 -30.94
CA PRO A 475 -3.10 -15.64 -32.24
C PRO A 475 -2.61 -14.48 -33.12
N TYR A 476 -1.84 -13.53 -32.56
CA TYR A 476 -1.29 -12.36 -33.25
C TYR A 476 0.21 -12.50 -33.54
N GLY A 477 0.86 -13.54 -33.01
CA GLY A 477 2.27 -13.87 -33.23
C GLY A 477 3.20 -13.54 -32.05
N MET A 478 2.68 -12.95 -30.98
CA MET A 478 3.45 -12.59 -29.78
C MET A 478 3.96 -13.84 -29.05
N ARG A 479 5.19 -13.78 -28.53
CA ARG A 479 5.88 -14.88 -27.84
C ARG A 479 6.22 -14.51 -26.41
N VAL A 480 6.29 -15.51 -25.53
CA VAL A 480 6.84 -15.34 -24.18
C VAL A 480 8.31 -14.96 -24.27
N ASN A 481 8.77 -14.11 -23.35
CA ASN A 481 10.19 -13.90 -23.14
C ASN A 481 10.86 -15.24 -22.76
N ARG A 482 11.88 -15.63 -23.53
CA ARG A 482 12.55 -16.93 -23.37
C ARG A 482 13.21 -17.13 -22.00
N TYR A 483 13.62 -16.07 -21.30
CA TYR A 483 14.28 -16.20 -20.00
C TYR A 483 13.35 -16.70 -18.90
N PHE A 484 12.03 -16.57 -19.08
CA PHE A 484 11.02 -17.16 -18.19
C PHE A 484 10.77 -18.66 -18.46
N GLN A 485 11.35 -19.25 -19.51
CA GLN A 485 11.27 -20.70 -19.72
C GLN A 485 12.13 -21.47 -18.71
N ASP A 486 13.24 -20.88 -18.25
CA ASP A 486 14.12 -21.47 -17.24
C ASP A 486 13.51 -21.44 -15.82
N VAL A 487 12.46 -20.64 -15.59
CA VAL A 487 11.64 -20.59 -14.36
C VAL A 487 10.56 -21.69 -14.35
N ASP A 488 10.25 -22.26 -15.51
CA ASP A 488 9.15 -23.19 -15.79
C ASP A 488 7.82 -22.86 -15.08
N PRO A 489 7.18 -21.71 -15.36
CA PRO A 489 5.92 -21.31 -14.72
C PRO A 489 4.74 -22.26 -14.99
N VAL A 490 4.88 -23.24 -15.90
CA VAL A 490 3.85 -24.24 -16.22
C VAL A 490 4.05 -25.55 -15.45
N GLY A 491 5.27 -26.07 -15.38
CA GLY A 491 5.60 -27.31 -14.67
C GLY A 491 5.96 -27.11 -13.18
N ASN A 492 6.54 -25.97 -12.81
CA ASN A 492 6.83 -25.61 -11.42
C ASN A 492 5.55 -25.20 -10.68
N THR A 493 4.82 -26.19 -10.14
CA THR A 493 3.57 -25.97 -9.37
C THR A 493 3.77 -25.16 -8.10
N ASP A 494 5.00 -25.13 -7.57
CA ASP A 494 5.31 -24.57 -6.27
C ASP A 494 5.75 -23.09 -6.37
N LEU A 495 5.94 -22.58 -7.60
CA LEU A 495 6.28 -21.20 -7.91
C LEU A 495 5.37 -20.20 -7.17
N ASN A 496 5.98 -19.43 -6.28
CA ASN A 496 5.34 -18.56 -5.29
C ASN A 496 5.99 -17.17 -5.17
N GLU A 497 6.83 -16.79 -6.14
CA GLU A 497 7.40 -15.44 -6.29
C GLU A 497 7.25 -14.94 -7.73
N PHE A 498 7.71 -13.71 -8.01
CA PHE A 498 7.67 -13.08 -9.33
C PHE A 498 9.08 -12.75 -9.84
N SER A 499 9.89 -13.79 -10.03
CA SER A 499 11.29 -13.69 -10.48
C SER A 499 11.42 -12.85 -11.77
N LYS A 500 12.44 -11.99 -11.85
CA LYS A 500 12.74 -11.16 -13.04
C LYS A 500 14.07 -11.64 -13.68
N PRO A 501 14.08 -12.73 -14.49
CA PRO A 501 15.29 -13.43 -14.93
C PRO A 501 16.00 -12.82 -16.16
N ASP A 502 15.45 -11.77 -16.77
CA ASP A 502 16.03 -11.20 -18.00
C ASP A 502 17.35 -10.46 -17.73
N PRO A 503 18.47 -10.83 -18.38
CA PRO A 503 19.78 -10.23 -18.17
C PRO A 503 20.06 -8.98 -19.04
N THR A 504 19.07 -8.48 -19.79
CA THR A 504 19.26 -7.35 -20.71
C THR A 504 19.54 -6.06 -19.94
N THR A 505 20.49 -5.26 -20.44
CA THR A 505 20.81 -3.91 -19.95
C THR A 505 20.74 -2.90 -21.09
N ALA A 506 20.56 -1.62 -20.75
CA ALA A 506 20.63 -0.52 -21.72
C ALA A 506 21.18 0.76 -21.05
N PRO A 507 21.76 1.70 -21.82
CA PRO A 507 22.18 3.00 -21.28
C PRO A 507 21.03 3.81 -20.70
N GLY A 508 21.25 4.43 -19.53
CA GLY A 508 20.31 5.31 -18.85
C GLY A 508 19.79 6.45 -19.73
N TRP A 509 18.58 6.91 -19.47
CA TRP A 509 17.88 7.86 -20.33
C TRP A 509 18.44 9.29 -20.19
N GLN A 510 18.26 10.09 -21.26
CA GLN A 510 18.85 11.43 -21.46
C GLN A 510 20.38 11.48 -21.67
N VAL A 511 20.94 10.57 -22.49
CA VAL A 511 22.40 10.51 -22.75
C VAL A 511 22.80 10.89 -24.18
N ASP A 512 23.24 12.14 -24.34
CA ASP A 512 24.30 12.54 -25.28
C ASP A 512 25.60 12.83 -24.48
N PHE A 513 25.92 11.88 -23.58
CA PHE A 513 27.10 11.92 -22.72
C PHE A 513 28.05 10.79 -23.08
N LYS A 514 29.33 10.99 -22.75
CA LYS A 514 30.44 10.15 -23.21
C LYS A 514 30.43 8.74 -22.63
N ASP A 515 30.03 8.60 -21.37
CA ASP A 515 30.11 7.37 -20.59
C ASP A 515 28.84 7.25 -19.70
N PRO A 516 27.72 6.68 -20.20
CA PRO A 516 26.49 6.46 -19.43
C PRO A 516 26.65 5.46 -18.28
N LEU A 517 25.72 5.50 -17.31
CA LEU A 517 25.40 4.34 -16.50
C LEU A 517 24.39 3.47 -17.25
N ASP A 518 24.61 2.16 -17.29
CA ASP A 518 23.61 1.20 -17.76
C ASP A 518 22.58 0.93 -16.66
N TYR A 519 21.32 0.70 -17.06
CA TYR A 519 20.21 0.30 -16.20
C TYR A 519 19.76 -1.14 -16.50
N THR A 520 19.24 -1.81 -15.48
CA THR A 520 18.78 -3.20 -15.51
C THR A 520 17.26 -3.30 -15.48
N ILE A 521 16.70 -4.52 -15.56
CA ILE A 521 15.26 -4.72 -15.39
C ILE A 521 14.76 -4.32 -14.00
N LEU A 522 15.62 -4.38 -12.97
CA LEU A 522 15.29 -3.92 -11.61
C LEU A 522 15.30 -2.39 -11.45
N ASP A 523 16.01 -1.69 -12.33
CA ASP A 523 15.91 -0.23 -12.45
C ASP A 523 14.67 0.18 -13.24
N LEU A 524 14.32 -0.58 -14.28
CA LEU A 524 13.17 -0.29 -15.15
C LEU A 524 11.83 -0.58 -14.44
N ASP A 525 11.73 -1.77 -13.85
CA ASP A 525 10.57 -2.31 -13.16
C ASP A 525 11.04 -2.88 -11.81
N PRO A 526 11.21 -2.03 -10.77
CA PRO A 526 11.57 -2.50 -9.44
C PRO A 526 10.46 -3.37 -8.83
N TYR A 527 10.78 -4.09 -7.75
CA TYR A 527 9.74 -4.71 -6.95
C TYR A 527 9.01 -3.65 -6.11
N THR A 528 7.75 -3.93 -5.77
CA THR A 528 7.11 -3.30 -4.62
C THR A 528 7.62 -4.00 -3.35
N ALA A 529 7.69 -3.28 -2.23
CA ALA A 529 8.11 -3.87 -0.96
C ALA A 529 7.14 -4.99 -0.53
N ASP A 530 5.87 -4.79 -0.84
CA ASP A 530 4.71 -5.58 -0.45
C ASP A 530 3.50 -5.19 -1.33
N LEU A 531 2.32 -5.78 -1.10
CA LEU A 531 1.08 -5.49 -1.86
C LEU A 531 0.55 -4.07 -1.57
N HIS A 532 0.75 -3.57 -0.35
CA HIS A 532 0.33 -2.25 0.09
C HIS A 532 1.10 -1.11 -0.59
N ASP A 533 2.43 -1.21 -0.66
CA ASP A 533 3.31 -0.33 -1.43
C ASP A 533 2.96 -0.35 -2.93
N GLY A 534 2.55 -1.51 -3.46
CA GLY A 534 1.99 -1.62 -4.80
C GLY A 534 0.73 -0.78 -5.01
N ALA A 535 -0.16 -0.70 -4.02
CA ALA A 535 -1.32 0.18 -4.08
C ALA A 535 -0.94 1.67 -3.99
N VAL A 536 -0.06 2.04 -3.07
CA VAL A 536 0.41 3.44 -2.89
C VAL A 536 1.09 3.95 -4.16
N LYS A 537 2.06 3.20 -4.70
CA LYS A 537 2.74 3.51 -5.98
C LYS A 537 1.75 3.65 -7.13
N THR A 538 0.74 2.77 -7.18
CA THR A 538 -0.33 2.84 -8.18
C THR A 538 -1.15 4.12 -8.04
N ARG A 539 -1.64 4.48 -6.84
CA ARG A 539 -2.45 5.70 -6.64
C ARG A 539 -1.69 6.98 -6.97
N ARG A 540 -0.37 7.01 -6.72
CA ARG A 540 0.54 8.10 -7.12
C ARG A 540 0.86 8.10 -8.62
N GLY A 541 0.62 7.00 -9.31
CA GLY A 541 0.93 6.82 -10.74
C GLY A 541 2.42 6.71 -11.04
N ASN A 542 3.23 6.29 -10.06
CA ASN A 542 4.69 6.21 -10.13
C ASN A 542 5.15 4.80 -9.76
N ASP A 543 5.68 4.08 -10.74
CA ASP A 543 6.21 2.72 -10.62
C ASP A 543 7.53 2.60 -9.82
N GLY A 544 8.16 3.72 -9.45
CA GLY A 544 9.39 3.74 -8.68
C GLY A 544 10.67 3.52 -9.49
N GLN A 545 10.58 3.34 -10.81
CA GLN A 545 11.70 3.11 -11.74
C GLN A 545 12.87 4.11 -11.57
N THR A 546 14.10 3.70 -11.83
CA THR A 546 15.32 4.51 -11.77
C THR A 546 16.09 4.81 -13.08
N PRO A 547 15.63 4.49 -14.32
CA PRO A 547 16.50 4.53 -15.51
C PRO A 547 16.95 5.93 -15.95
N TRP A 548 16.51 7.01 -15.29
CA TRP A 548 16.94 8.37 -15.60
C TRP A 548 18.34 8.65 -15.06
N TYR A 549 19.25 9.07 -15.94
CA TYR A 549 20.58 9.52 -15.53
C TYR A 549 20.51 10.88 -14.83
N GLN A 550 21.15 11.00 -13.66
CA GLN A 550 21.45 12.28 -13.00
C GLN A 550 22.97 12.50 -12.96
N LEU A 551 23.41 13.66 -13.44
CA LEU A 551 24.80 14.11 -13.40
C LEU A 551 25.32 14.30 -11.97
N ALA A 552 26.63 14.12 -11.81
CA ALA A 552 27.38 14.58 -10.66
C ALA A 552 27.33 16.12 -10.57
N ASP A 553 26.88 16.66 -9.43
CA ASP A 553 26.79 18.11 -9.16
C ASP A 553 28.09 18.71 -8.61
N GLY A 554 29.19 17.94 -8.62
CA GLY A 554 30.46 18.29 -7.99
C GLY A 554 30.57 17.88 -6.52
N THR A 555 29.47 17.43 -5.90
CA THR A 555 29.45 16.89 -4.52
C THR A 555 29.05 15.42 -4.45
N ALA A 556 28.14 14.97 -5.32
CA ALA A 556 27.72 13.57 -5.45
C ALA A 556 28.27 12.93 -6.76
N PRO A 557 28.47 11.60 -6.79
CA PRO A 557 28.70 10.88 -8.04
C PRO A 557 27.43 10.84 -8.91
N ALA A 558 27.60 10.57 -10.21
CA ALA A 558 26.47 10.32 -11.11
C ALA A 558 25.69 9.07 -10.67
N ARG A 559 24.36 9.08 -10.88
CA ARG A 559 23.45 8.03 -10.41
C ARG A 559 22.22 7.87 -11.30
N LEU A 560 21.60 6.70 -11.20
CA LEU A 560 20.25 6.42 -11.71
C LEU A 560 19.21 6.89 -10.68
N VAL A 561 18.10 7.51 -11.12
CA VAL A 561 17.08 8.11 -10.25
C VAL A 561 15.66 7.93 -10.77
N ASN A 562 14.69 7.88 -9.84
CA ASN A 562 13.28 8.07 -10.16
C ASN A 562 12.97 9.55 -10.42
N ARG A 563 11.89 9.80 -11.19
CA ARG A 563 11.30 11.13 -11.36
C ARG A 563 9.81 11.06 -11.09
N ALA A 564 9.26 12.10 -10.47
CA ALA A 564 7.81 12.24 -10.34
C ALA A 564 7.15 12.24 -11.74
N PRO A 565 5.98 11.59 -11.92
CA PRO A 565 5.25 11.62 -13.17
C PRO A 565 4.35 12.88 -13.24
N SER A 566 4.45 13.68 -14.32
CA SER A 566 3.59 14.86 -14.48
C SER A 566 2.10 14.46 -14.60
N PRO A 567 1.15 15.18 -13.96
CA PRO A 567 -0.29 14.91 -14.11
C PRO A 567 -0.81 15.01 -15.54
N GLY A 568 -1.97 14.40 -15.79
CA GLY A 568 -2.64 14.27 -17.11
C GLY A 568 -2.12 13.12 -17.98
N VAL A 569 -1.04 12.46 -17.53
CA VAL A 569 -0.27 11.41 -18.23
C VAL A 569 0.49 10.55 -17.21
N ARG A 570 -0.16 10.22 -16.08
CA ARG A 570 0.28 9.19 -15.13
C ARG A 570 -0.22 7.80 -15.58
N THR A 571 0.58 6.78 -15.33
CA THR A 571 0.22 5.38 -15.63
C THR A 571 0.99 4.46 -14.67
N ALA A 572 0.25 3.65 -13.93
CA ALA A 572 0.78 2.58 -13.09
C ALA A 572 -0.25 1.43 -13.00
N ILE A 573 0.25 0.21 -12.86
CA ILE A 573 -0.54 -1.01 -12.70
C ILE A 573 0.24 -1.98 -11.82
N ALA A 574 -0.42 -2.59 -10.84
CA ALA A 574 0.22 -3.44 -9.83
C ALA A 574 -0.62 -4.65 -9.45
N ILE A 575 0.05 -5.73 -9.04
CA ILE A 575 -0.53 -6.70 -8.12
C ILE A 575 -0.61 -6.05 -6.73
N THR A 576 -1.79 -6.06 -6.15
CA THR A 576 -2.06 -5.63 -4.77
C THR A 576 -3.15 -6.54 -4.18
N ASP A 577 -3.64 -6.26 -2.97
CA ASP A 577 -4.79 -6.94 -2.40
C ASP A 577 -6.09 -6.12 -2.52
N THR A 578 -7.24 -6.76 -2.34
CA THR A 578 -8.54 -6.10 -2.47
C THR A 578 -8.82 -5.04 -1.41
N ALA A 579 -8.21 -5.11 -0.22
CA ALA A 579 -8.37 -4.10 0.82
C ALA A 579 -7.47 -2.88 0.56
N SER A 580 -6.19 -3.06 0.21
CA SER A 580 -5.31 -1.94 -0.19
C SER A 580 -5.86 -1.19 -1.41
N ALA A 581 -6.48 -1.88 -2.36
CA ALA A 581 -7.15 -1.25 -3.50
C ALA A 581 -8.34 -0.35 -3.09
N GLU A 582 -9.22 -0.83 -2.19
CA GLU A 582 -10.37 -0.09 -1.65
C GLU A 582 -9.97 0.95 -0.58
N ARG A 583 -8.80 0.79 0.03
CA ARG A 583 -8.19 1.74 0.96
C ARG A 583 -7.61 2.94 0.22
N TYR A 584 -6.98 2.75 -0.93
CA TYR A 584 -6.39 3.84 -1.74
C TYR A 584 -7.22 4.29 -2.94
N GLY A 585 -8.46 3.79 -3.11
CA GLY A 585 -9.36 4.21 -4.19
C GLY A 585 -8.74 3.96 -5.58
N LEU A 586 -8.28 2.72 -5.80
CA LEU A 586 -7.73 2.28 -7.09
C LEU A 586 -8.84 1.83 -8.03
N GLN A 587 -8.58 1.96 -9.33
CA GLN A 587 -9.36 1.24 -10.33
C GLN A 587 -8.89 -0.21 -10.35
N VAL A 588 -9.80 -1.18 -10.39
CA VAL A 588 -9.45 -2.61 -10.37
C VAL A 588 -9.88 -3.28 -11.67
N ALA A 589 -8.95 -4.00 -12.29
CA ALA A 589 -9.20 -4.73 -13.52
C ALA A 589 -10.16 -5.91 -13.29
N ALA A 590 -11.15 -6.05 -14.17
CA ALA A 590 -12.02 -7.21 -14.21
C ALA A 590 -11.25 -8.41 -14.77
N LEU A 591 -11.16 -9.50 -14.01
CA LEU A 591 -10.38 -10.69 -14.36
C LEU A 591 -11.27 -11.77 -14.98
N ARG A 592 -10.79 -12.41 -16.05
CA ARG A 592 -11.51 -13.54 -16.68
C ARG A 592 -11.47 -14.78 -15.80
N ASN A 593 -12.64 -15.27 -15.40
CA ASN A 593 -12.80 -16.51 -14.63
C ASN A 593 -12.89 -17.76 -15.57
N ALA A 594 -13.17 -18.93 -15.01
CA ALA A 594 -13.07 -20.22 -15.70
C ALA A 594 -14.21 -20.52 -16.71
N ASP A 595 -15.26 -19.69 -16.82
CA ASP A 595 -16.23 -19.76 -17.94
C ASP A 595 -16.08 -18.62 -18.97
N GLY A 596 -15.17 -17.68 -18.74
CA GLY A 596 -14.92 -16.55 -19.63
C GLY A 596 -15.58 -15.24 -19.17
N THR A 597 -16.32 -15.24 -18.07
CA THR A 597 -16.88 -14.01 -17.48
C THR A 597 -15.77 -13.14 -16.88
N PHE A 598 -15.80 -11.82 -17.12
CA PHE A 598 -14.89 -10.86 -16.50
C PHE A 598 -15.52 -10.31 -15.21
N VAL A 599 -14.83 -10.46 -14.09
CA VAL A 599 -15.36 -10.18 -12.74
C VAL A 599 -14.44 -9.19 -12.01
N LYS A 600 -14.98 -8.11 -11.44
CA LYS A 600 -14.28 -7.24 -10.45
C LYS A 600 -14.50 -7.78 -9.04
N PRO A 601 -13.57 -7.59 -8.08
CA PRO A 601 -13.79 -7.98 -6.70
C PRO A 601 -14.90 -7.13 -6.07
N SER A 602 -15.69 -7.76 -5.19
CA SER A 602 -16.73 -7.16 -4.34
C SER A 602 -17.12 -8.16 -3.26
N VAL A 603 -17.92 -7.75 -2.26
CA VAL A 603 -18.38 -8.66 -1.19
C VAL A 603 -19.04 -9.93 -1.75
N ASP A 604 -19.87 -9.80 -2.79
CA ASP A 604 -20.60 -10.91 -3.37
C ASP A 604 -19.77 -11.75 -4.36
N THR A 605 -18.87 -11.14 -5.14
CA THR A 605 -18.01 -11.88 -6.07
C THR A 605 -16.89 -12.63 -5.36
N LEU A 606 -16.40 -12.09 -4.24
CA LEU A 606 -15.52 -12.81 -3.31
C LEU A 606 -16.26 -13.96 -2.61
N ARG A 607 -17.50 -13.77 -2.12
CA ARG A 607 -18.29 -14.87 -1.54
C ARG A 607 -18.55 -16.01 -2.53
N ALA A 608 -18.91 -15.68 -3.77
CA ALA A 608 -19.03 -16.67 -4.84
C ALA A 608 -17.69 -17.39 -5.14
N GLY A 609 -16.56 -16.70 -4.97
CA GLY A 609 -15.22 -17.31 -5.00
C GLY A 609 -14.97 -18.32 -3.88
N VAL A 610 -15.44 -18.04 -2.65
CA VAL A 610 -15.36 -18.97 -1.51
C VAL A 610 -16.22 -20.22 -1.73
N ASP A 611 -17.43 -20.07 -2.27
CA ASP A 611 -18.34 -21.20 -2.54
C ASP A 611 -17.79 -22.18 -3.60
N ASP A 612 -16.90 -21.72 -4.49
CA ASP A 612 -16.25 -22.56 -5.50
C ASP A 612 -14.96 -23.26 -5.01
N MET A 613 -14.46 -22.94 -3.81
CA MET A 613 -13.26 -23.54 -3.23
C MET A 613 -13.42 -25.04 -2.91
N ARG A 614 -12.30 -25.69 -2.57
CA ARG A 614 -12.29 -27.07 -2.07
C ARG A 614 -11.85 -27.11 -0.61
N PRO A 615 -12.45 -27.99 0.22
CA PRO A 615 -11.83 -28.42 1.46
C PRO A 615 -10.43 -29.00 1.18
N TRP A 616 -9.48 -28.72 2.08
CA TRP A 616 -8.21 -29.43 2.14
C TRP A 616 -8.46 -30.90 2.53
N ALA A 617 -7.55 -31.80 2.11
CA ALA A 617 -7.70 -33.23 2.29
C ALA A 617 -7.53 -33.68 3.74
N ASP A 618 -6.63 -33.01 4.47
CA ASP A 618 -6.21 -33.42 5.82
C ASP A 618 -7.03 -32.73 6.92
N ASP A 619 -7.55 -31.51 6.66
CA ASP A 619 -8.66 -30.93 7.42
C ASP A 619 -9.70 -30.27 6.48
N SER A 620 -10.91 -30.81 6.52
CA SER A 620 -12.07 -30.32 5.76
C SER A 620 -12.61 -28.96 6.21
N ALA A 621 -12.14 -28.40 7.34
CA ALA A 621 -12.49 -27.06 7.77
C ALA A 621 -11.70 -25.95 7.06
N VAL A 622 -10.51 -26.28 6.53
CA VAL A 622 -9.71 -25.36 5.72
C VAL A 622 -10.14 -25.44 4.25
N LEU A 623 -10.37 -24.29 3.63
CA LEU A 623 -10.64 -24.16 2.20
C LEU A 623 -9.36 -23.71 1.48
N LYS A 624 -9.01 -24.37 0.36
CA LYS A 624 -7.93 -23.93 -0.52
C LYS A 624 -8.47 -23.21 -1.75
N PRO A 625 -7.87 -22.07 -2.16
CA PRO A 625 -8.21 -21.41 -3.42
C PRO A 625 -8.05 -22.35 -4.63
N ASP A 626 -9.10 -22.48 -5.43
CA ASP A 626 -9.09 -23.22 -6.71
C ASP A 626 -9.52 -22.26 -7.85
N PRO A 627 -8.60 -21.39 -8.32
CA PRO A 627 -8.92 -20.36 -9.32
C PRO A 627 -9.38 -20.94 -10.67
N GLY A 628 -9.07 -22.21 -10.94
CA GLY A 628 -9.54 -22.94 -12.12
C GLY A 628 -10.99 -23.42 -12.04
N ARG A 629 -11.65 -23.25 -10.88
CA ARG A 629 -13.08 -23.54 -10.70
C ARG A 629 -13.99 -22.34 -10.83
N ALA A 630 -13.53 -21.16 -10.39
CA ALA A 630 -14.32 -19.93 -10.26
C ALA A 630 -15.18 -19.63 -11.50
N LYS A 631 -16.51 -19.65 -11.35
CA LYS A 631 -17.49 -19.45 -12.43
C LYS A 631 -18.58 -18.44 -12.10
N GLY A 632 -19.31 -18.00 -13.12
CA GLY A 632 -20.39 -17.03 -13.02
C GLY A 632 -19.88 -15.70 -12.47
N GLN A 633 -20.24 -15.39 -11.23
CA GLN A 633 -19.80 -14.17 -10.53
C GLN A 633 -18.65 -14.42 -9.55
N ALA A 634 -18.08 -15.62 -9.46
CA ALA A 634 -16.92 -15.89 -8.62
C ALA A 634 -15.68 -15.11 -9.12
N TYR A 635 -15.09 -14.31 -8.24
CA TYR A 635 -13.83 -13.62 -8.51
C TYR A 635 -12.65 -14.60 -8.43
N PRO A 636 -11.82 -14.75 -9.48
CA PRO A 636 -10.91 -15.89 -9.59
C PRO A 636 -9.76 -15.90 -8.59
N LEU A 637 -9.37 -14.74 -8.02
CA LEU A 637 -8.25 -14.63 -7.07
C LEU A 637 -8.70 -14.46 -5.61
N THR A 638 -9.90 -14.92 -5.29
CA THR A 638 -10.45 -14.95 -3.93
C THR A 638 -9.62 -15.86 -3.02
N VAL A 639 -9.40 -15.43 -1.78
CA VAL A 639 -8.67 -16.14 -0.73
C VAL A 639 -9.43 -16.07 0.60
N VAL A 640 -9.37 -17.16 1.39
CA VAL A 640 -9.74 -17.15 2.81
C VAL A 640 -8.45 -17.18 3.62
N SER A 641 -8.27 -16.20 4.52
CA SER A 641 -7.12 -16.18 5.44
C SER A 641 -7.46 -16.90 6.75
N TYR A 642 -6.57 -17.76 7.20
CA TYR A 642 -6.73 -18.58 8.41
C TYR A 642 -5.72 -18.20 9.50
N ALA A 643 -6.22 -17.82 10.67
CA ALA A 643 -5.41 -17.75 11.87
C ALA A 643 -5.15 -19.17 12.39
N ALA A 644 -3.88 -19.55 12.49
CA ALA A 644 -3.45 -20.88 12.89
C ALA A 644 -2.63 -20.82 14.18
N ALA A 645 -2.92 -21.71 15.13
CA ALA A 645 -2.26 -21.75 16.44
C ALA A 645 -2.10 -23.18 16.96
N SER A 646 -0.94 -23.47 17.56
CA SER A 646 -0.68 -24.73 18.28
C SER A 646 -1.48 -24.81 19.59
N VAL A 647 -2.03 -25.99 19.91
CA VAL A 647 -2.73 -26.25 21.18
C VAL A 647 -1.77 -26.64 22.33
N ASP A 648 -0.47 -26.77 22.04
CA ASP A 648 0.58 -27.15 23.00
C ASP A 648 1.27 -25.93 23.64
N GLN A 649 0.69 -24.74 23.44
CA GLN A 649 1.07 -23.48 24.10
C GLN A 649 0.47 -23.38 25.51
N ALA A 650 1.02 -22.51 26.36
CA ALA A 650 0.55 -22.36 27.73
C ALA A 650 -0.90 -21.77 27.77
N PRO A 651 -1.74 -22.12 28.77
CA PRO A 651 -3.18 -21.83 28.72
C PRO A 651 -3.55 -20.35 28.62
N LYS A 652 -2.73 -19.45 29.19
CA LYS A 652 -2.91 -17.98 29.12
C LYS A 652 -2.82 -17.46 27.67
N ASP A 653 -1.98 -18.09 26.85
CA ASP A 653 -1.67 -17.65 25.48
C ASP A 653 -2.67 -18.26 24.50
N ARG A 654 -3.00 -19.54 24.69
CA ARG A 654 -4.13 -20.18 23.99
C ARG A 654 -5.43 -19.41 24.21
N LYS A 655 -5.70 -18.95 25.43
CA LYS A 655 -6.85 -18.08 25.70
C LYS A 655 -6.79 -16.78 24.90
N ALA A 656 -5.66 -16.06 24.93
CA ALA A 656 -5.53 -14.80 24.18
C ALA A 656 -5.78 -14.99 22.68
N TYR A 657 -5.20 -16.04 22.07
CA TYR A 657 -5.41 -16.35 20.66
C TYR A 657 -6.83 -16.88 20.35
N ALA A 658 -7.47 -17.62 21.26
CA ALA A 658 -8.87 -18.01 21.13
C ALA A 658 -9.81 -16.79 21.19
N ASP A 659 -9.55 -15.84 22.09
CA ASP A 659 -10.34 -14.61 22.18
C ASP A 659 -10.12 -13.70 20.95
N PHE A 660 -8.93 -13.70 20.34
CA PHE A 660 -8.69 -13.12 19.01
C PHE A 660 -9.54 -13.80 17.92
N MET A 661 -9.50 -15.14 17.84
CA MET A 661 -10.27 -15.89 16.83
C MET A 661 -11.78 -15.66 16.97
N ARG A 662 -12.30 -15.59 18.21
CA ARG A 662 -13.70 -15.23 18.49
C ARG A 662 -14.03 -13.78 18.16
N TYR A 663 -13.09 -12.84 18.34
CA TYR A 663 -13.30 -11.46 17.91
C TYR A 663 -13.42 -11.38 16.39
N ALA A 664 -12.45 -11.99 15.68
CA ALA A 664 -12.42 -12.06 14.23
C ALA A 664 -13.68 -12.73 13.66
N ALA A 665 -14.12 -13.87 14.22
CA ALA A 665 -15.36 -14.53 13.82
C ALA A 665 -16.63 -13.77 14.23
N GLY A 666 -16.57 -13.02 15.33
CA GLY A 666 -17.69 -12.38 16.02
C GLY A 666 -17.87 -10.90 15.62
N PRO A 667 -17.63 -9.94 16.54
CA PRO A 667 -17.80 -8.50 16.27
C PRO A 667 -16.99 -7.97 15.09
N GLY A 668 -15.80 -8.52 14.86
CA GLY A 668 -14.86 -8.09 13.83
C GLY A 668 -15.41 -8.20 12.40
N GLN A 669 -16.43 -9.04 12.16
CA GLN A 669 -17.11 -9.17 10.86
C GLN A 669 -18.07 -8.00 10.52
N THR A 670 -18.17 -6.98 11.37
CA THR A 670 -18.97 -5.78 11.09
C THR A 670 -18.22 -4.90 10.07
N GLN A 671 -18.73 -4.72 8.86
CA GLN A 671 -18.06 -3.86 7.87
C GLN A 671 -18.02 -2.39 8.28
N GLY A 672 -16.93 -1.71 7.91
CA GLY A 672 -16.75 -0.26 8.04
C GLY A 672 -15.28 0.11 8.31
N ARG A 673 -14.99 1.42 8.30
CA ARG A 673 -13.60 1.93 8.41
C ARG A 673 -13.15 2.26 9.84
N ALA A 674 -14.00 2.13 10.87
CA ALA A 674 -13.67 2.51 12.24
C ALA A 674 -13.04 1.35 13.06
N ALA A 675 -12.18 1.68 14.03
CA ALA A 675 -11.54 0.72 14.92
C ALA A 675 -12.51 -0.33 15.51
N GLY A 676 -12.27 -1.60 15.17
CA GLY A 676 -13.10 -2.77 15.49
C GLY A 676 -13.86 -3.38 14.32
N GLN A 677 -13.88 -2.72 13.17
CA GLN A 677 -14.61 -3.17 11.98
C GLN A 677 -13.73 -3.92 10.98
N LEU A 678 -14.36 -4.69 10.10
CA LEU A 678 -13.74 -5.24 8.89
C LEU A 678 -13.74 -4.13 7.81
N PRO A 679 -12.57 -3.71 7.28
CA PRO A 679 -12.55 -2.64 6.29
C PRO A 679 -13.16 -3.09 4.94
N PRO A 680 -13.52 -2.11 4.07
CA PRO A 680 -13.85 -2.37 2.67
C PRO A 680 -12.76 -3.17 1.93
N GLY A 681 -13.13 -3.81 0.82
CA GLY A 681 -12.27 -4.73 0.09
C GLY A 681 -12.19 -6.14 0.68
N TYR A 682 -12.67 -6.34 1.91
CA TYR A 682 -12.94 -7.65 2.49
C TYR A 682 -14.43 -8.02 2.37
N ALA A 683 -14.72 -9.31 2.23
CA ALA A 683 -16.07 -9.86 2.35
C ALA A 683 -16.26 -10.48 3.76
N PRO A 684 -17.36 -10.19 4.47
CA PRO A 684 -17.61 -10.84 5.77
C PRO A 684 -17.88 -12.33 5.62
N LEU A 685 -17.24 -13.11 6.48
CA LEU A 685 -17.30 -14.57 6.56
C LEU A 685 -18.75 -15.09 6.52
N PRO A 686 -19.07 -16.05 5.63
CA PRO A 686 -20.33 -16.80 5.69
C PRO A 686 -20.52 -17.46 7.05
N GLU A 687 -21.78 -17.61 7.51
CA GLU A 687 -22.14 -18.13 8.83
C GLU A 687 -21.47 -19.50 9.15
N LYS A 688 -21.27 -20.34 8.12
CA LYS A 688 -20.55 -21.60 8.23
C LYS A 688 -19.09 -21.40 8.67
N LEU A 689 -18.36 -20.49 8.02
CA LEU A 689 -16.95 -20.21 8.37
C LEU A 689 -16.84 -19.58 9.76
N ARG A 690 -17.78 -18.69 10.12
CA ARG A 690 -17.83 -18.08 11.46
C ARG A 690 -17.93 -19.14 12.56
N LYS A 691 -18.83 -20.12 12.40
CA LYS A 691 -18.97 -21.26 13.34
C LYS A 691 -17.74 -22.17 13.36
N GLN A 692 -17.04 -22.33 12.23
CA GLN A 692 -15.77 -23.09 12.19
C GLN A 692 -14.66 -22.37 12.97
N ALA A 693 -14.57 -21.04 12.88
CA ALA A 693 -13.64 -20.24 13.66
C ALA A 693 -13.97 -20.23 15.16
N GLU A 694 -15.25 -20.18 15.54
CA GLU A 694 -15.71 -20.34 16.93
C GLU A 694 -15.31 -21.72 17.51
N VAL A 695 -15.50 -22.80 16.75
CA VAL A 695 -15.07 -24.15 17.15
C VAL A 695 -13.55 -24.28 17.27
N ALA A 696 -12.79 -23.70 16.34
CA ALA A 696 -11.33 -23.67 16.40
C ALA A 696 -10.82 -22.92 17.64
N ALA A 697 -11.41 -21.78 17.97
CA ALA A 697 -11.09 -21.02 19.18
C ALA A 697 -11.39 -21.81 20.47
N ASP A 698 -12.55 -22.48 20.53
CA ASP A 698 -12.93 -23.32 21.65
C ASP A 698 -11.95 -24.50 21.84
N ASP A 699 -11.51 -25.15 20.75
CA ASP A 699 -10.53 -26.24 20.83
C ASP A 699 -9.12 -25.77 21.22
N LEU A 700 -8.73 -24.56 20.81
CA LEU A 700 -7.48 -23.92 21.25
C LEU A 700 -7.49 -23.64 22.75
N GLU A 701 -8.54 -23.02 23.28
CA GLU A 701 -8.61 -22.69 24.71
C GLU A 701 -8.62 -23.96 25.59
N LYS A 702 -9.41 -24.98 25.22
CA LYS A 702 -9.40 -26.31 25.85
C LYS A 702 -7.99 -26.89 25.90
N GLY A 703 -7.26 -26.83 24.78
CA GLY A 703 -5.92 -27.40 24.64
C GLY A 703 -5.91 -28.91 24.41
N GLY A 704 -4.73 -29.44 24.07
CA GLY A 704 -4.52 -30.86 23.83
C GLY A 704 -4.46 -31.70 25.10
N SER A 705 -5.53 -32.41 25.44
CA SER A 705 -5.37 -33.68 26.15
C SER A 705 -4.98 -34.76 25.15
N ARG A 706 -3.80 -35.39 25.30
CA ARG A 706 -3.49 -36.63 24.58
C ARG A 706 -4.39 -37.76 25.10
N SER A 707 -5.59 -37.82 24.56
CA SER A 707 -6.34 -39.06 24.51
C SER A 707 -5.72 -39.90 23.41
N ASP A 708 -4.88 -40.86 23.80
CA ASP A 708 -4.56 -41.99 22.92
C ASP A 708 -5.87 -42.57 22.38
N PRO A 709 -5.90 -43.04 21.12
CA PRO A 709 -7.02 -43.81 20.61
C PRO A 709 -7.13 -45.10 21.42
N SER A 710 -7.94 -45.03 22.48
CA SER A 710 -8.19 -46.12 23.40
C SER A 710 -8.75 -47.27 22.58
N SER A 711 -8.03 -48.39 22.56
CA SER A 711 -8.38 -49.53 21.72
C SER A 711 -9.78 -50.02 22.04
N ASP A 712 -10.71 -49.87 21.09
CA ASP A 712 -12.02 -50.50 21.15
C ASP A 712 -11.84 -52.02 21.21
N ASP A 713 -11.94 -52.59 22.42
CA ASP A 713 -12.04 -54.03 22.64
C ASP A 713 -13.47 -54.46 22.27
N PRO A 714 -13.67 -55.20 21.16
CA PRO A 714 -14.99 -55.40 20.57
C PRO A 714 -15.79 -56.51 21.28
N ASN A 715 -15.91 -56.45 22.61
CA ASN A 715 -16.51 -57.53 23.40
C ASN A 715 -17.29 -57.09 24.66
N ALA A 716 -18.10 -56.02 24.53
CA ALA A 716 -19.04 -55.57 25.56
C ALA A 716 -20.51 -55.85 25.16
N GLN A 717 -20.88 -57.14 25.03
CA GLN A 717 -22.24 -57.53 24.64
C GLN A 717 -23.21 -57.53 25.84
N GLY A 718 -24.06 -56.51 25.97
CA GLY A 718 -25.00 -56.38 27.09
C GLY A 718 -26.30 -55.62 26.77
N SER A 719 -27.44 -56.20 27.15
CA SER A 719 -28.76 -55.56 27.18
C SER A 719 -28.79 -54.35 28.13
N GLY A 720 -29.60 -53.31 27.95
CA GLY A 720 -30.74 -53.13 27.03
C GLY A 720 -31.97 -52.60 27.78
N GLY A 721 -32.98 -52.08 27.06
CA GLY A 721 -34.25 -51.62 27.65
C GLY A 721 -34.53 -50.13 27.43
N ALA A 722 -35.79 -49.81 27.14
CA ALA A 722 -36.28 -48.44 26.95
C ALA A 722 -37.42 -48.15 27.93
N ALA A 723 -37.44 -46.95 28.49
CA ALA A 723 -38.60 -46.40 29.20
C ALA A 723 -38.54 -44.86 29.19
N ALA A 724 -39.71 -44.22 29.07
CA ALA A 724 -39.87 -42.78 29.33
C ALA A 724 -40.61 -42.59 30.66
N GLY A 725 -40.44 -41.42 31.30
CA GLY A 725 -41.18 -41.09 32.51
C GLY A 725 -40.86 -39.69 33.03
N ALA A 726 -41.85 -38.81 33.08
CA ALA A 726 -41.75 -37.51 33.75
C ALA A 726 -42.18 -37.60 35.23
N GLY A 727 -41.64 -36.73 36.08
CA GLY A 727 -42.01 -36.63 37.50
C GLY A 727 -41.61 -35.27 38.08
N ILE A 728 -42.48 -34.66 38.89
CA ILE A 728 -42.37 -33.27 39.35
C ILE A 728 -42.47 -33.19 40.88
N GLY A 729 -41.61 -32.36 41.50
CA GLY A 729 -41.87 -31.69 42.78
C GLY A 729 -41.32 -32.36 44.05
N GLY A 730 -41.07 -31.55 45.08
CA GLY A 730 -40.63 -32.01 46.41
C GLY A 730 -39.77 -31.00 47.19
N THR A 731 -40.40 -29.99 47.81
CA THR A 731 -39.73 -28.93 48.59
C THR A 731 -39.41 -29.29 50.05
N SER A 732 -38.19 -28.99 50.51
CA SER A 732 -37.88 -28.64 51.92
C SER A 732 -36.44 -28.09 52.02
N SER A 733 -36.18 -26.79 52.17
CA SER A 733 -36.31 -25.95 53.38
C SER A 733 -35.24 -26.20 54.46
N GLY A 734 -34.24 -25.30 54.55
CA GLY A 734 -33.23 -25.27 55.62
C GLY A 734 -32.41 -23.98 55.65
N ALA A 735 -32.71 -23.08 56.59
CA ALA A 735 -31.82 -21.99 57.03
C ALA A 735 -30.80 -22.55 58.06
N SER A 736 -29.77 -21.87 58.57
CA SER A 736 -29.46 -20.43 58.76
C SER A 736 -27.92 -20.30 58.93
N SER A 737 -27.16 -19.43 58.25
CA SER A 737 -27.03 -17.96 58.36
C SER A 737 -26.42 -17.41 59.67
N GLY A 738 -25.22 -16.80 59.59
CA GLY A 738 -24.59 -15.92 60.61
C GLY A 738 -23.20 -16.37 61.10
N GLY A 739 -22.19 -15.50 61.28
CA GLY A 739 -22.08 -14.10 60.85
C GLY A 739 -20.95 -13.28 61.54
N GLY A 740 -20.24 -12.44 60.78
CA GLY A 740 -19.35 -11.35 61.26
C GLY A 740 -17.91 -11.74 61.67
N ALA A 741 -16.96 -10.81 61.89
CA ALA A 741 -16.86 -9.40 61.42
C ALA A 741 -15.43 -8.82 61.64
N ALA A 742 -14.97 -7.98 60.69
CA ALA A 742 -13.96 -6.90 60.70
C ALA A 742 -12.87 -6.74 61.81
N GLY A 743 -11.65 -6.34 61.38
CA GLY A 743 -10.89 -5.25 62.02
C GLY A 743 -9.36 -5.41 62.26
N GLY A 744 -8.58 -4.37 61.94
CA GLY A 744 -7.16 -4.17 62.35
C GLY A 744 -6.10 -4.79 61.41
N ALA A 745 -5.03 -4.18 60.89
CA ALA A 745 -4.34 -2.87 60.99
C ALA A 745 -2.93 -2.85 61.66
N ALA A 746 -1.89 -2.72 60.80
CA ALA A 746 -0.63 -1.96 60.95
C ALA A 746 0.61 -2.45 61.77
N ALA A 747 1.78 -2.26 61.10
CA ALA A 747 3.07 -1.74 61.60
C ALA A 747 4.23 -2.67 62.11
N GLY A 748 5.47 -2.24 61.81
CA GLY A 748 6.78 -2.82 62.21
C GLY A 748 7.35 -3.85 61.22
N GLY A 749 8.61 -3.84 60.74
CA GLY A 749 9.86 -3.16 61.15
C GLY A 749 10.76 -4.10 61.98
N SER A 750 12.08 -4.25 61.83
CA SER A 750 13.18 -3.71 60.97
C SER A 750 14.35 -4.73 61.06
N GLY A 751 15.43 -4.82 60.26
CA GLY A 751 16.29 -3.86 59.55
C GLY A 751 17.74 -4.44 59.52
N GLY A 752 18.68 -3.83 58.77
CA GLY A 752 20.09 -4.27 58.69
C GLY A 752 20.90 -3.43 57.68
N ARG A 753 22.17 -3.07 57.99
CA ARG A 753 22.90 -1.96 57.31
C ARG A 753 24.42 -1.98 57.58
N GLU A 754 25.23 -1.45 56.64
CA GLU A 754 26.45 -0.58 56.76
C GLU A 754 27.15 -0.51 55.36
N THR A 755 27.30 0.63 54.63
CA THR A 755 28.15 1.87 54.74
C THR A 755 29.66 1.65 54.52
N SER A 756 30.44 2.46 53.77
CA SER A 756 30.35 3.86 53.25
C SER A 756 30.83 3.94 51.75
N ALA A 757 30.75 5.00 50.92
CA ALA A 757 30.76 6.49 51.02
C ALA A 757 32.13 7.13 51.38
N PRO A 758 32.51 8.36 50.93
CA PRO A 758 31.81 9.43 50.15
C PRO A 758 32.21 9.39 48.64
N ALA A 759 32.33 10.40 47.74
CA ALA A 759 32.25 11.90 47.65
C ALA A 759 32.16 12.30 46.12
N SER A 760 31.89 13.51 45.59
CA SER A 760 31.25 14.79 46.01
C SER A 760 31.14 15.78 44.81
N GLU A 761 30.13 16.69 44.79
CA GLU A 761 29.96 17.90 43.90
C GLU A 761 29.78 17.70 42.36
N ALA A 762 28.93 18.44 41.61
CA ALA A 762 27.85 19.40 41.94
C ALA A 762 26.89 19.66 40.72
N ALA A 763 25.80 20.43 40.97
CA ALA A 763 24.95 21.19 40.03
C ALA A 763 23.83 20.51 39.18
N ALA A 764 22.58 20.70 39.66
CA ALA A 764 21.33 21.13 38.98
C ALA A 764 20.78 20.47 37.68
N PRO A 765 19.43 20.45 37.46
CA PRO A 765 18.81 19.60 36.44
C PRO A 765 18.20 20.34 35.22
N ASN A 766 18.00 19.59 34.13
CA ASN A 766 16.84 19.73 33.24
C ASN A 766 16.59 18.39 32.53
N GLY A 767 15.43 17.76 32.78
CA GLY A 767 15.12 16.41 32.30
C GLY A 767 13.94 16.40 31.33
N SER A 768 14.19 16.69 30.06
CA SER A 768 13.24 16.43 28.97
C SER A 768 13.37 14.98 28.52
N ALA A 769 12.46 14.11 28.94
CA ALA A 769 12.39 12.74 28.45
C ALA A 769 11.82 12.73 27.02
N SER A 770 12.60 12.26 26.05
CA SER A 770 12.11 12.03 24.69
C SER A 770 10.99 10.97 24.70
N PRO A 771 9.90 11.17 23.93
CA PRO A 771 8.97 10.09 23.64
C PRO A 771 9.69 8.89 23.01
N SER A 772 9.25 7.69 23.33
CA SER A 772 9.76 6.46 22.71
C SER A 772 9.38 6.44 21.23
N SER A 773 10.36 6.25 20.35
CA SER A 773 10.12 5.95 18.95
C SER A 773 9.22 4.72 18.82
N GLY A 774 8.12 4.84 18.07
CA GLY A 774 7.37 3.69 17.57
C GLY A 774 8.24 2.82 16.63
N PRO A 775 7.72 1.67 16.16
CA PRO A 775 8.46 0.81 15.24
C PRO A 775 8.82 1.58 13.97
N GLN A 776 10.09 1.95 13.83
CA GLN A 776 10.61 2.50 12.59
C GLN A 776 10.40 1.46 11.49
N GLN A 777 10.02 1.91 10.29
CA GLN A 777 10.07 1.04 9.11
C GLN A 777 11.49 0.45 9.02
N ASN A 778 11.58 -0.88 9.05
CA ASN A 778 12.86 -1.57 9.02
C ASN A 778 13.49 -1.45 7.63
N ILE A 779 14.20 -0.35 7.38
CA ILE A 779 15.19 -0.27 6.31
C ILE A 779 16.13 -1.46 6.52
N ALA A 780 16.08 -2.41 5.60
CA ALA A 780 16.72 -3.71 5.77
C ALA A 780 18.24 -3.59 5.77
N GLN A 781 18.82 -3.34 6.95
CA GLN A 781 20.22 -3.66 7.20
C GLN A 781 20.37 -5.16 6.95
N ALA A 782 21.08 -5.52 5.86
CA ALA A 782 21.12 -6.86 5.31
C ALA A 782 21.72 -7.88 6.30
N ARG A 783 20.88 -8.43 7.19
CA ARG A 783 21.19 -9.64 7.94
C ARG A 783 21.29 -10.78 6.95
N GLN A 784 22.47 -11.40 6.93
CA GLN A 784 22.92 -12.29 5.87
C GLN A 784 21.92 -13.41 5.58
N GLY A 785 21.25 -13.32 4.42
CA GLY A 785 20.42 -14.41 3.91
C GLY A 785 21.25 -15.66 3.70
N ILE A 786 20.81 -16.79 4.27
CA ILE A 786 21.52 -18.06 4.21
C ILE A 786 21.39 -18.62 2.78
N THR A 787 22.38 -18.30 1.94
CA THR A 787 22.45 -18.80 0.57
C THR A 787 22.75 -20.30 0.59
N GLN A 788 22.03 -21.09 -0.20
CA GLN A 788 22.26 -22.54 -0.26
C GLN A 788 23.70 -22.83 -0.72
N GLY A 789 24.36 -23.73 -0.02
CA GLY A 789 25.81 -23.88 -0.10
C GLY A 789 26.26 -25.10 -0.89
N GLU A 790 27.10 -24.87 -1.90
CA GLU A 790 28.05 -25.89 -2.38
C GLU A 790 29.37 -25.30 -2.95
N VAL A 791 29.36 -24.07 -3.49
CA VAL A 791 30.54 -23.50 -4.20
C VAL A 791 31.45 -22.60 -3.33
N LEU A 792 30.93 -21.95 -2.29
CA LEU A 792 31.66 -20.89 -1.54
C LEU A 792 32.69 -21.37 -0.50
N GLY A 793 32.83 -22.68 -0.28
CA GLY A 793 33.63 -23.23 0.82
C GLY A 793 35.11 -22.83 0.83
N ILE A 794 35.75 -22.73 -0.34
CA ILE A 794 37.18 -22.39 -0.45
C ILE A 794 37.42 -20.89 -0.18
N ILE A 795 36.53 -20.02 -0.65
CA ILE A 795 36.68 -18.55 -0.54
C ILE A 795 36.67 -18.11 0.94
N ARG A 796 35.85 -18.77 1.78
CA ARG A 796 35.82 -18.53 3.23
C ARG A 796 37.19 -18.75 3.91
N TRP A 797 37.94 -19.78 3.50
CA TRP A 797 39.27 -20.06 4.04
C TRP A 797 40.34 -19.10 3.54
N VAL A 798 40.27 -18.69 2.27
CA VAL A 798 41.16 -17.65 1.72
C VAL A 798 40.97 -16.33 2.48
N LEU A 799 39.72 -15.92 2.72
CA LEU A 799 39.42 -14.64 3.39
C LEU A 799 39.87 -14.64 4.86
N LEU A 800 39.74 -15.78 5.57
CA LEU A 800 40.32 -15.96 6.91
C LEU A 800 41.86 -15.89 6.90
N GLY A 801 42.50 -16.48 5.88
CA GLY A 801 43.96 -16.39 5.70
C GLY A 801 44.44 -14.94 5.49
N VAL A 802 43.75 -14.19 4.63
CA VAL A 802 44.05 -12.76 4.38
C VAL A 802 43.86 -11.92 5.66
N LEU A 803 42.76 -12.13 6.41
CA LEU A 803 42.52 -11.44 7.68
C LEU A 803 43.60 -11.75 8.73
N PHE A 804 44.05 -13.01 8.82
CA PHE A 804 45.10 -13.39 9.76
C PHE A 804 46.46 -12.75 9.41
N VAL A 805 46.83 -12.72 8.13
CA VAL A 805 48.05 -12.06 7.64
C VAL A 805 47.97 -10.53 7.84
N ALA A 806 46.83 -9.91 7.54
CA ALA A 806 46.61 -8.48 7.76
C ALA A 806 46.67 -8.09 9.25
N GLY A 807 46.07 -8.90 10.14
CA GLY A 807 46.14 -8.71 11.59
C GLY A 807 47.57 -8.83 12.13
N ALA A 808 48.33 -9.84 11.66
CA ALA A 808 49.74 -10.00 12.02
C ALA A 808 50.60 -8.81 11.54
N ALA A 809 50.37 -8.31 10.33
CA ALA A 809 51.06 -7.13 9.81
C ALA A 809 50.72 -5.85 10.60
N GLY A 810 49.44 -5.65 10.95
CA GLY A 810 48.98 -4.52 11.75
C GLY A 810 49.59 -4.47 13.16
N LEU A 811 49.78 -5.63 13.80
CA LEU A 811 50.45 -5.73 15.11
C LEU A 811 51.98 -5.55 15.01
N ALA A 812 52.60 -5.91 13.88
CA ALA A 812 54.04 -5.73 13.68
C ALA A 812 54.45 -4.27 13.45
N GLY A 813 53.59 -3.45 12.84
CA GLY A 813 53.88 -2.04 12.50
C GLY A 813 54.35 -1.18 13.69
N PRO A 814 53.57 -1.07 14.78
CA PRO A 814 53.96 -0.31 15.97
C PRO A 814 55.24 -0.82 16.64
N ALA A 815 55.44 -2.14 16.67
CA ALA A 815 56.64 -2.74 17.24
C ALA A 815 57.91 -2.40 16.44
N MET A 816 57.84 -2.43 15.11
CA MET A 816 58.96 -2.07 14.24
C MET A 816 59.30 -0.58 14.31
N LEU A 817 58.29 0.30 14.39
CA LEU A 817 58.51 1.74 14.60
C LEU A 817 59.23 2.03 15.94
N HIS A 818 58.83 1.35 17.02
CA HIS A 818 59.48 1.53 18.32
C HIS A 818 60.91 0.96 18.38
N TYR A 819 61.24 -0.03 17.53
CA TYR A 819 62.61 -0.55 17.39
C TYR A 819 63.50 0.35 16.52
N ALA A 820 62.94 0.97 15.47
CA ALA A 820 63.65 1.92 14.61
C ALA A 820 64.13 3.17 15.38
N GLN A 821 63.30 3.70 16.28
CA GLN A 821 63.62 4.86 17.12
C GLN A 821 64.78 4.65 18.11
N ARG A 822 65.35 3.44 18.22
CA ARG A 822 66.50 3.14 19.09
C ARG A 822 67.81 2.91 18.33
N ARG A 823 67.88 3.23 17.02
CA ARG A 823 69.10 3.07 16.19
C ARG A 823 69.35 4.20 15.19
N THR A 824 69.53 5.40 15.71
CA THR A 824 70.40 6.44 15.10
C THR A 824 71.34 6.97 16.17
N PRO A 825 72.63 7.21 15.86
CA PRO A 825 73.64 7.68 16.82
C PRO A 825 73.47 9.16 17.21
#